data_AF-M0BJV1-F1
#
_entry.id   AF-M0BJV1-F1
#
_cell.length_a   1.000
_cell.length_b   1.000
_cell.length_c   1.000
_cell.angle_alpha   90.00
_cell.angle_beta   90.00
_cell.angle_gamma   90.00
#
_symmetry.space_group_name_H-M   'P 1'
#
loop_
_entity.id
_entity.type
_entity.pdbx_description
1 polymer ?
#
loop_
_entity_poly.entity_id
_entity_poly.type
_entity_poly.pdbx_seq_one_letter_code
_entity_poly.pdbx_strand_id
1 'polypeptide(L)'
;MNERVRVVALVAVVVLAAGGIGVLFSVETGAESPEPAAFDDTVTVGLTLEEQYELLDRPNVSLPRVQTFYSQYEYVVGYWGVDTYLATQRQAGHQARFGYPLATYVTDYGGTGVELSEEGYPVVEHDPAWIPADAAWYVLGSDARTPGGETILSFDERADAERFAASAGGTVESWTQLTDRQFERGDADAARERVSRQAAAANETVADAAAHDDRPVSVVVGEDAATIQSAIDRAPPNTTVRVPAGTYDETLTIDRPITLAGEGAVTIRGDGNGSVVTITEPEVGIRNVLVTGTGTRSRGAESLPGDEGEHPDDRSLTYYGGADAGISAHVADGTSIANVSIETRANGVILRESPDVVVSNVTVTEAPDAEEPYAGLLAFYSPAVVEHSTFVGGRDTIYLDESDGLVLRESDIRDGTLGLHLMHTNDALLADNQVRNVTETAIYVMTGPTGTAVVGNDVSDAGIGISVGGTQSYVARNTVTDTDLGLRLLAEGSLYERNVLAGNDVGVHAGAALPTNRVTANDFVANDRHATAGHGPLRVWADGGDGNFWQGATSPADGTPPGRAYSPTDPIDRRLHTTPGAATLARAPAVDALAGLERSVSGMRSGSITDPAPSCEPNNPDLLARTAWADEAVACDGTAVTEP
;
A
#
# COMPACT_ATOMS: atom_id res chain seq x y z
N MET A 1 4.80 20.36 65.54
CA MET A 1 4.40 18.97 65.23
C MET A 1 5.65 18.12 65.33
N ASN A 2 5.72 17.24 66.34
CA ASN A 2 6.95 16.51 66.74
C ASN A 2 7.52 15.67 65.59
N GLU A 3 8.84 15.62 65.49
CA GLU A 3 9.60 14.87 64.48
C GLU A 3 9.18 13.38 64.42
N ARG A 4 8.83 12.80 65.57
CA ARG A 4 8.25 11.45 65.67
C ARG A 4 6.90 11.30 64.97
N VAL A 5 6.07 12.33 64.96
CA VAL A 5 4.75 12.32 64.29
C VAL A 5 4.92 12.38 62.77
N ARG A 6 5.94 13.09 62.26
CA ARG A 6 6.26 13.12 60.83
C ARG A 6 6.81 11.78 60.33
N VAL A 7 7.67 11.13 61.10
CA VAL A 7 8.19 9.80 60.75
C VAL A 7 7.08 8.75 60.77
N VAL A 8 6.20 8.77 61.77
CA VAL A 8 5.06 7.84 61.83
C VAL A 8 4.06 8.10 60.70
N ALA A 9 3.79 9.36 60.33
CA ALA A 9 2.95 9.69 59.18
C ALA A 9 3.58 9.24 57.85
N LEU A 10 4.88 9.41 57.68
CA LEU A 10 5.60 8.96 56.47
C LEU A 10 5.60 7.43 56.36
N VAL A 11 5.85 6.72 57.45
CA VAL A 11 5.79 5.24 57.48
C VAL A 11 4.37 4.75 57.24
N ALA A 12 3.35 5.42 57.78
CA ALA A 12 1.95 5.07 57.53
C ALA A 12 1.56 5.29 56.05
N VAL A 13 2.03 6.37 55.41
CA VAL A 13 1.80 6.62 53.98
C VAL A 13 2.53 5.59 53.12
N VAL A 14 3.77 5.22 53.46
CA VAL A 14 4.52 4.18 52.73
C VAL A 14 3.90 2.80 52.90
N VAL A 15 3.38 2.47 54.09
CA VAL A 15 2.69 1.19 54.35
C VAL A 15 1.30 1.17 53.71
N LEU A 16 0.59 2.29 53.63
CA LEU A 16 -0.67 2.40 52.90
C LEU A 16 -0.46 2.38 51.38
N ALA A 17 0.65 2.94 50.87
CA ALA A 17 1.03 2.84 49.46
C ALA A 17 1.48 1.41 49.11
N ALA A 18 2.32 0.78 49.93
CA ALA A 18 2.77 -0.61 49.74
C ALA A 18 1.63 -1.62 49.95
N GLY A 19 0.74 -1.38 50.92
CA GLY A 19 -0.45 -2.18 51.17
C GLY A 19 -1.54 -1.99 50.11
N GLY A 20 -1.69 -0.77 49.59
CA GLY A 20 -2.59 -0.48 48.47
C GLY A 20 -2.12 -1.11 47.15
N ILE A 21 -0.80 -1.12 46.91
CA ILE A 21 -0.19 -1.82 45.77
C ILE A 21 -0.33 -3.34 45.94
N GLY A 22 -0.10 -3.89 47.13
CA GLY A 22 -0.24 -5.34 47.38
C GLY A 22 -1.69 -5.87 47.27
N VAL A 23 -2.69 -5.04 47.58
CA VAL A 23 -4.12 -5.40 47.49
C VAL A 23 -4.66 -5.25 46.07
N LEU A 24 -4.07 -4.40 45.22
CA LEU A 24 -4.44 -4.28 43.79
C LEU A 24 -3.98 -5.46 42.92
N PHE A 25 -3.08 -6.32 43.42
CA PHE A 25 -2.57 -7.49 42.70
C PHE A 25 -2.96 -8.84 43.33
N SER A 26 -3.90 -8.87 44.28
CA SER A 26 -4.52 -10.12 44.73
C SER A 26 -5.79 -10.39 43.92
N VAL A 27 -5.61 -10.69 42.63
CA VAL A 27 -6.63 -11.36 41.84
C VAL A 27 -6.39 -12.86 42.01
N GLU A 28 -7.40 -13.59 42.46
CA GLU A 28 -7.40 -15.05 42.52
C GLU A 28 -6.97 -15.61 41.16
N THR A 29 -5.81 -16.29 41.13
CA THR A 29 -5.37 -17.11 39.99
C THR A 29 -6.23 -18.38 39.95
N GLY A 30 -7.47 -18.19 39.54
CA GLY A 30 -8.43 -19.24 39.21
C GLY A 30 -9.16 -18.88 37.91
N ALA A 31 -8.51 -18.14 37.01
CA ALA A 31 -9.06 -17.87 35.69
C ALA A 31 -8.85 -19.12 34.83
N GLU A 32 -9.94 -19.81 34.51
CA GLU A 32 -10.01 -20.68 33.34
C GLU A 32 -9.45 -19.91 32.14
N SER A 33 -8.62 -20.56 31.30
CA SER A 33 -8.13 -19.93 30.07
C SER A 33 -9.32 -19.37 29.29
N PRO A 34 -9.25 -18.12 28.81
CA PRO A 34 -10.37 -17.48 28.14
C PRO A 34 -10.83 -18.33 26.95
N GLU A 35 -12.13 -18.57 26.82
CA GLU A 35 -12.67 -19.33 25.70
C GLU A 35 -12.43 -18.61 24.36
N PRO A 36 -12.20 -19.36 23.26
CA PRO A 36 -12.14 -18.83 21.90
C PRO A 36 -13.28 -17.85 21.59
N ALA A 37 -12.96 -16.68 21.03
CA ALA A 37 -13.96 -15.75 20.52
C ALA A 37 -14.48 -16.21 19.14
N ALA A 38 -15.62 -15.67 18.72
CA ALA A 38 -16.01 -15.73 17.32
C ALA A 38 -14.96 -15.00 16.49
N PHE A 39 -14.48 -15.63 15.41
CA PHE A 39 -13.31 -15.13 14.69
C PHE A 39 -13.57 -13.75 14.05
N ASP A 40 -14.80 -13.51 13.57
CA ASP A 40 -15.21 -12.25 12.97
C ASP A 40 -15.29 -11.09 13.98
N ASP A 41 -15.32 -11.40 15.29
CA ASP A 41 -15.27 -10.40 16.37
C ASP A 41 -13.81 -10.09 16.79
N THR A 42 -12.81 -10.75 16.19
CA THR A 42 -11.39 -10.51 16.46
C THR A 42 -10.84 -9.38 15.59
N VAL A 43 -9.73 -8.78 16.03
CA VAL A 43 -8.95 -7.89 15.17
C VAL A 43 -8.05 -8.77 14.30
N THR A 44 -8.42 -8.95 13.03
CA THR A 44 -7.80 -9.93 12.13
C THR A 44 -6.55 -9.39 11.43
N VAL A 45 -5.60 -10.29 11.14
CA VAL A 45 -4.37 -10.05 10.39
C VAL A 45 -4.19 -11.17 9.37
N GLY A 46 -3.65 -10.87 8.19
CA GLY A 46 -3.11 -11.91 7.29
C GLY A 46 -3.94 -12.20 6.05
N LEU A 47 -5.13 -11.61 5.90
CA LEU A 47 -5.82 -11.51 4.62
C LEU A 47 -6.19 -10.06 4.34
N THR A 48 -6.20 -9.70 3.06
CA THR A 48 -6.78 -8.47 2.56
C THR A 48 -8.31 -8.51 2.67
N LEU A 49 -8.95 -7.35 2.49
CA LEU A 49 -10.41 -7.30 2.38
C LEU A 49 -10.87 -7.97 1.08
N GLU A 50 -10.10 -7.84 0.00
CA GLU A 50 -10.38 -8.48 -1.28
C GLU A 50 -10.30 -10.00 -1.20
N GLU A 51 -9.22 -10.54 -0.62
CA GLU A 51 -9.09 -11.99 -0.39
C GLU A 51 -10.23 -12.51 0.51
N GLN A 52 -10.71 -11.71 1.46
CA GLN A 52 -11.90 -12.06 2.24
C GLN A 52 -13.17 -12.08 1.38
N TYR A 53 -13.32 -11.15 0.44
CA TYR A 53 -14.43 -11.13 -0.52
C TYR A 53 -14.36 -12.32 -1.49
N GLU A 54 -13.19 -12.63 -2.06
CA GLU A 54 -12.97 -13.81 -2.91
C GLU A 54 -13.37 -15.12 -2.21
N LEU A 55 -13.15 -15.20 -0.89
CA LEU A 55 -13.53 -16.35 -0.08
C LEU A 55 -15.04 -16.44 0.15
N LEU A 56 -15.80 -15.33 0.09
CA LEU A 56 -17.27 -15.37 0.21
C LEU A 56 -17.91 -16.18 -0.93
N ASP A 57 -17.30 -16.18 -2.12
CA ASP A 57 -17.77 -16.96 -3.27
C ASP A 57 -17.33 -18.43 -3.22
N ARG A 58 -16.56 -18.82 -2.19
CA ARG A 58 -16.02 -20.17 -2.00
C ARG A 58 -16.48 -20.74 -0.65
N PRO A 59 -17.77 -21.10 -0.48
CA PRO A 59 -18.39 -21.33 0.83
C PRO A 59 -17.83 -22.52 1.63
N ASN A 60 -17.08 -23.42 1.01
CA ASN A 60 -16.49 -24.58 1.69
C ASN A 60 -14.98 -24.41 1.96
N VAL A 61 -14.37 -23.31 1.49
CA VAL A 61 -12.96 -23.01 1.79
C VAL A 61 -12.87 -22.50 3.22
N SER A 62 -12.10 -23.19 4.06
CA SER A 62 -11.80 -22.75 5.42
C SER A 62 -10.30 -22.62 5.58
N LEU A 63 -9.80 -21.40 5.56
CA LEU A 63 -8.38 -21.12 5.76
C LEU A 63 -7.94 -21.34 7.22
N PRO A 64 -6.67 -21.71 7.48
CA PRO A 64 -6.18 -21.91 8.84
C PRO A 64 -6.28 -20.61 9.62
N ARG A 65 -6.76 -20.67 10.87
CA ARG A 65 -6.89 -19.49 11.73
C ARG A 65 -6.21 -19.69 13.06
N VAL A 66 -5.65 -18.62 13.59
CA VAL A 66 -5.12 -18.53 14.95
C VAL A 66 -5.79 -17.37 15.66
N GLN A 67 -6.14 -17.52 16.94
CA GLN A 67 -6.51 -16.39 17.77
C GLN A 67 -5.70 -16.37 19.06
N THR A 68 -5.26 -15.18 19.46
CA THR A 68 -4.43 -15.00 20.66
C THR A 68 -4.95 -13.87 21.54
N PHE A 69 -4.99 -14.18 22.84
CA PHE A 69 -5.24 -13.23 23.92
C PHE A 69 -3.91 -12.73 24.45
N TYR A 70 -3.71 -11.41 24.52
CA TYR A 70 -2.46 -10.85 25.03
C TYR A 70 -2.64 -10.10 26.34
N SER A 71 -1.60 -10.10 27.17
CA SER A 71 -1.60 -9.46 28.48
C SER A 71 -1.67 -7.92 28.46
N GLN A 72 -1.31 -7.28 27.35
CA GLN A 72 -1.31 -5.81 27.22
C GLN A 72 -2.17 -5.31 26.06
N TYR A 73 -3.04 -6.16 25.50
CA TYR A 73 -4.00 -5.75 24.47
C TYR A 73 -5.41 -6.20 24.84
N GLU A 74 -6.36 -5.28 24.78
CA GLU A 74 -7.72 -5.52 25.28
C GLU A 74 -8.58 -6.36 24.32
N TYR A 75 -8.23 -6.38 23.03
CA TYR A 75 -8.95 -7.13 22.00
C TYR A 75 -8.25 -8.45 21.67
N VAL A 76 -9.03 -9.44 21.26
CA VAL A 76 -8.51 -10.71 20.73
C VAL A 76 -7.95 -10.46 19.34
N VAL A 77 -6.73 -10.95 19.07
CA VAL A 77 -6.11 -10.82 17.74
C VAL A 77 -6.29 -12.13 16.98
N GLY A 78 -6.94 -12.05 15.83
CA GLY A 78 -7.07 -13.15 14.88
C GLY A 78 -5.98 -13.08 13.81
N TYR A 79 -5.49 -14.24 13.39
CA TYR A 79 -4.53 -14.38 12.30
C TYR A 79 -5.05 -15.41 11.32
N TRP A 80 -5.10 -15.06 10.05
CA TRP A 80 -5.27 -15.98 8.95
C TRP A 80 -3.89 -16.60 8.64
N GLY A 81 -3.73 -17.89 8.93
CA GLY A 81 -2.48 -18.64 8.81
C GLY A 81 -1.69 -18.77 10.11
N VAL A 82 -1.24 -19.99 10.42
CA VAL A 82 -0.35 -20.28 11.56
C VAL A 82 1.05 -19.70 11.31
N ASP A 83 1.52 -19.79 10.07
CA ASP A 83 2.73 -19.16 9.56
C ASP A 83 2.74 -17.64 9.82
N THR A 84 1.64 -16.96 9.49
CA THR A 84 1.46 -15.52 9.72
C THR A 84 1.52 -15.17 11.21
N TYR A 85 0.91 -15.97 12.07
CA TYR A 85 1.03 -15.81 13.52
C TYR A 85 2.49 -15.93 14.00
N LEU A 86 3.18 -17.01 13.60
CA LEU A 86 4.54 -17.31 14.03
C LEU A 86 5.54 -16.23 13.58
N ALA A 87 5.38 -15.77 12.35
CA ALA A 87 6.20 -14.70 11.79
C ALA A 87 5.96 -13.36 12.53
N THR A 88 4.72 -13.11 12.97
CA THR A 88 4.38 -11.89 13.73
C THR A 88 4.91 -11.92 15.16
N GLN A 89 4.84 -13.05 15.88
CA GLN A 89 5.29 -13.16 17.28
C GLN A 89 6.75 -12.79 17.49
N ARG A 90 7.58 -13.00 16.47
CA ARG A 90 9.03 -12.83 16.56
C ARG A 90 9.51 -11.45 16.14
N GLN A 91 8.61 -10.57 15.70
CA GLN A 91 8.98 -9.22 15.34
C GLN A 91 9.58 -8.47 16.53
N ALA A 92 10.65 -7.70 16.27
CA ALA A 92 11.28 -6.88 17.29
C ALA A 92 10.23 -5.93 17.91
N GLY A 93 10.16 -5.93 19.24
CA GLY A 93 9.20 -5.11 19.98
C GLY A 93 7.77 -5.65 20.04
N HIS A 94 7.44 -6.80 19.45
CA HIS A 94 6.09 -7.40 19.53
C HIS A 94 5.60 -7.56 20.98
N GLN A 95 6.44 -8.13 21.85
CA GLN A 95 6.13 -8.26 23.28
C GLN A 95 5.97 -6.91 23.98
N ALA A 96 6.63 -5.84 23.52
CA ALA A 96 6.45 -4.50 24.07
C ALA A 96 5.13 -3.86 23.61
N ARG A 97 4.61 -4.25 22.43
CA ARG A 97 3.34 -3.78 21.84
C ARG A 97 2.14 -4.48 22.47
N PHE A 98 2.19 -5.82 22.53
CA PHE A 98 1.05 -6.65 22.93
C PHE A 98 1.21 -7.30 24.31
N GLY A 99 2.44 -7.38 24.86
CA GLY A 99 2.73 -8.17 26.05
C GLY A 99 3.02 -9.64 25.71
N TYR A 100 2.91 -10.53 26.70
CA TYR A 100 2.99 -11.98 26.49
C TYR A 100 1.61 -12.57 26.16
N PRO A 101 1.54 -13.65 25.35
CA PRO A 101 0.30 -14.38 25.08
C PRO A 101 -0.22 -15.04 26.36
N LEU A 102 -1.52 -14.90 26.61
CA LEU A 102 -2.26 -15.51 27.72
C LEU A 102 -2.86 -16.86 27.30
N ALA A 103 -3.40 -16.93 26.08
CA ALA A 103 -3.92 -18.14 25.46
C ALA A 103 -3.84 -17.99 23.93
N THR A 104 -3.50 -19.07 23.23
CA THR A 104 -3.44 -19.13 21.77
C THR A 104 -4.18 -20.37 21.30
N TYR A 105 -5.12 -20.18 20.38
CA TYR A 105 -5.92 -21.23 19.78
C TYR A 105 -5.69 -21.30 18.28
N VAL A 106 -5.72 -22.49 17.72
CA VAL A 106 -5.63 -22.75 16.27
C VAL A 106 -6.86 -23.55 15.81
N THR A 107 -7.19 -23.45 14.53
CA THR A 107 -8.24 -24.27 13.92
C THR A 107 -7.84 -25.74 13.83
N ASP A 108 -8.73 -26.63 14.23
CA ASP A 108 -8.56 -28.07 14.15
C ASP A 108 -9.20 -28.63 12.90
N TYR A 109 -8.38 -29.15 11.99
CA TYR A 109 -8.84 -29.83 10.79
C TYR A 109 -9.13 -31.32 11.01
N GLY A 110 -8.86 -31.85 12.21
CA GLY A 110 -9.23 -33.20 12.62
C GLY A 110 -10.74 -33.43 12.45
N GLY A 111 -11.12 -34.54 11.81
CA GLY A 111 -12.53 -34.90 11.61
C GLY A 111 -13.37 -33.94 10.74
N THR A 112 -12.80 -32.92 10.10
CA THR A 112 -13.52 -31.95 9.25
C THR A 112 -13.80 -32.45 7.82
N GLY A 113 -13.17 -33.55 7.42
CA GLY A 113 -13.19 -34.01 6.03
C GLY A 113 -12.31 -33.18 5.10
N VAL A 114 -11.27 -32.52 5.63
CA VAL A 114 -10.42 -31.61 4.84
C VAL A 114 -9.81 -32.27 3.59
N GLU A 115 -10.04 -31.63 2.45
CA GLU A 115 -9.38 -31.90 1.17
C GLU A 115 -8.81 -30.59 0.61
N LEU A 116 -8.08 -30.65 -0.50
CA LEU A 116 -7.56 -29.47 -1.19
C LEU A 116 -8.33 -29.23 -2.50
N SER A 117 -8.67 -27.97 -2.79
CA SER A 117 -9.18 -27.57 -4.11
C SER A 117 -8.14 -27.74 -5.21
N GLU A 118 -8.51 -27.52 -6.47
CA GLU A 118 -7.55 -27.50 -7.59
C GLU A 118 -6.46 -26.43 -7.39
N GLU A 119 -6.78 -25.32 -6.73
CA GLU A 119 -5.80 -24.27 -6.39
C GLU A 119 -5.04 -24.53 -5.08
N GLY A 120 -5.31 -25.67 -4.41
CA GLY A 120 -4.65 -26.04 -3.16
C GLY A 120 -5.29 -25.46 -1.90
N TYR A 121 -6.46 -24.85 -1.97
CA TYR A 121 -7.14 -24.29 -0.79
C TYR A 121 -7.79 -25.38 0.07
N PRO A 122 -7.70 -25.32 1.41
CA PRO A 122 -8.37 -26.28 2.29
C PRO A 122 -9.88 -26.15 2.19
N VAL A 123 -10.53 -27.22 1.75
CA VAL A 123 -11.98 -27.36 1.65
C VAL A 123 -12.45 -28.32 2.73
N VAL A 124 -13.45 -27.94 3.51
CA VAL A 124 -13.95 -28.74 4.64
C VAL A 124 -15.42 -29.11 4.48
N GLU A 125 -15.83 -30.25 5.03
CA GLU A 125 -17.25 -30.63 5.14
C GLU A 125 -17.91 -29.99 6.37
N HIS A 126 -17.11 -29.71 7.40
CA HIS A 126 -17.54 -29.14 8.67
C HIS A 126 -16.57 -28.05 9.12
N ASP A 127 -17.09 -26.99 9.72
CA ASP A 127 -16.26 -25.91 10.24
C ASP A 127 -15.26 -26.44 11.29
N PRO A 128 -13.97 -26.10 11.19
CA PRO A 128 -12.97 -26.55 12.13
C PRO A 128 -13.22 -25.98 13.53
N ALA A 129 -13.02 -26.81 14.55
CA ALA A 129 -13.09 -26.40 15.94
C ALA A 129 -11.83 -25.61 16.36
N TRP A 130 -11.83 -25.07 17.58
CA TRP A 130 -10.65 -24.43 18.16
C TRP A 130 -9.94 -25.36 19.14
N ILE A 131 -8.62 -25.49 18.99
CA ILE A 131 -7.76 -26.25 19.91
C ILE A 131 -6.62 -25.38 20.44
N PRO A 132 -6.16 -25.58 21.68
CA PRO A 132 -4.96 -24.91 22.18
C PRO A 132 -3.75 -25.20 21.28
N ALA A 133 -3.01 -24.16 20.90
CA ALA A 133 -1.91 -24.29 19.95
C ALA A 133 -0.80 -25.24 20.44
N ASP A 134 -0.54 -25.27 21.74
CA ASP A 134 0.46 -26.16 22.34
C ASP A 134 0.03 -27.63 22.40
N ALA A 135 -1.25 -27.93 22.16
CA ALA A 135 -1.80 -29.28 22.08
C ALA A 135 -1.90 -29.82 20.65
N ALA A 136 -1.70 -28.98 19.63
CA ALA A 136 -1.90 -29.33 18.23
C ALA A 136 -0.66 -29.94 17.56
N TRP A 137 -0.91 -30.64 16.44
CA TRP A 137 0.07 -31.15 15.49
C TRP A 137 -0.08 -30.40 14.17
N TYR A 138 1.04 -30.08 13.53
CA TYR A 138 1.10 -29.18 12.38
C TYR A 138 1.66 -29.88 11.16
N VAL A 139 1.06 -29.66 10.00
CA VAL A 139 1.56 -30.13 8.70
C VAL A 139 2.15 -28.96 7.93
N LEU A 140 3.45 -29.04 7.63
CA LEU A 140 4.20 -28.02 6.89
C LEU A 140 4.75 -28.62 5.59
N GLY A 141 4.94 -27.81 4.54
CA GLY A 141 5.49 -28.33 3.28
C GLY A 141 4.48 -29.16 2.49
N SER A 142 3.18 -29.04 2.79
CA SER A 142 2.12 -29.68 2.01
C SER A 142 1.72 -28.80 0.83
N ASP A 143 0.95 -29.36 -0.09
CA ASP A 143 0.40 -28.63 -1.24
C ASP A 143 -0.70 -27.61 -0.86
N ALA A 144 -0.96 -27.46 0.45
CA ALA A 144 -1.99 -26.58 0.97
C ALA A 144 -1.58 -25.11 0.86
N ARG A 145 -2.52 -24.28 0.41
CA ARG A 145 -2.31 -22.86 0.14
C ARG A 145 -3.42 -21.99 0.74
N THR A 146 -3.09 -20.73 0.91
CA THR A 146 -3.99 -19.58 1.10
C THR A 146 -3.72 -18.62 -0.06
N PRO A 147 -4.54 -17.56 -0.26
CA PRO A 147 -4.17 -16.48 -1.19
C PRO A 147 -2.76 -15.92 -0.94
N GLY A 148 -2.34 -15.87 0.33
CA GLY A 148 -0.98 -15.48 0.75
C GLY A 148 0.14 -16.50 0.52
N GLY A 149 -0.13 -17.65 -0.10
CA GLY A 149 0.86 -18.70 -0.43
C GLY A 149 0.72 -19.99 0.38
N GLU A 150 1.82 -20.76 0.49
CA GLU A 150 1.85 -22.02 1.26
C GLU A 150 1.41 -21.81 2.70
N THR A 151 0.58 -22.71 3.25
CA THR A 151 0.03 -22.57 4.60
C THR A 151 0.19 -23.84 5.43
N ILE A 152 0.11 -23.66 6.75
CA ILE A 152 0.26 -24.73 7.76
C ILE A 152 -1.12 -25.09 8.30
N LEU A 153 -1.49 -26.38 8.20
CA LEU A 153 -2.71 -26.91 8.81
C LEU A 153 -2.41 -27.52 10.18
N SER A 154 -3.35 -27.38 11.11
CA SER A 154 -3.28 -27.92 12.47
C SER A 154 -4.36 -28.97 12.76
N PHE A 155 -3.99 -29.96 13.56
CA PHE A 155 -4.81 -31.13 13.90
C PHE A 155 -4.67 -31.43 15.40
N ASP A 156 -5.75 -31.82 16.06
CA ASP A 156 -5.74 -32.26 17.46
C ASP A 156 -4.98 -33.60 17.65
N GLU A 157 -5.15 -34.52 16.71
CA GLU A 157 -4.53 -35.83 16.70
C GLU A 157 -3.41 -35.92 15.66
N ARG A 158 -2.24 -36.39 16.11
CA ARG A 158 -1.09 -36.65 15.23
C ARG A 158 -1.44 -37.60 14.06
N ALA A 159 -2.28 -38.60 14.33
CA ALA A 159 -2.67 -39.57 13.31
C ALA A 159 -3.44 -38.89 12.16
N ASP A 160 -4.19 -37.84 12.44
CA ASP A 160 -4.97 -37.10 11.45
C ASP A 160 -4.06 -36.21 10.60
N ALA A 161 -3.09 -35.54 11.24
CA ALA A 161 -2.02 -34.82 10.55
C ALA A 161 -1.20 -35.75 9.63
N GLU A 162 -0.84 -36.96 10.09
CA GLU A 162 -0.10 -37.94 9.29
C GLU A 162 -0.92 -38.46 8.10
N ARG A 163 -2.25 -38.60 8.26
CA ARG A 163 -3.14 -38.96 7.13
C ARG A 163 -3.21 -37.84 6.10
N PHE A 164 -3.39 -36.59 6.52
CA PHE A 164 -3.39 -35.45 5.61
C PHE A 164 -2.04 -35.29 4.89
N ALA A 165 -0.92 -35.40 5.62
CA ALA A 165 0.41 -35.30 5.03
C ALA A 165 0.68 -36.43 4.01
N ALA A 166 0.10 -37.61 4.20
CA ALA A 166 0.22 -38.71 3.25
C ALA A 166 -0.54 -38.45 1.93
N SER A 167 -1.63 -37.66 1.95
CA SER A 167 -2.41 -37.32 0.76
C SER A 167 -1.94 -36.03 0.07
N ALA A 168 -1.54 -35.02 0.84
CA ALA A 168 -1.23 -33.68 0.34
C ALA A 168 0.27 -33.32 0.45
N GLY A 169 1.12 -34.27 0.81
CA GLY A 169 2.55 -34.03 1.07
C GLY A 169 2.81 -33.35 2.42
N GLY A 170 4.09 -33.08 2.70
CA GLY A 170 4.50 -32.34 3.90
C GLY A 170 5.02 -33.19 5.06
N THR A 171 5.29 -32.52 6.18
CA THR A 171 5.90 -33.07 7.38
C THR A 171 5.13 -32.67 8.64
N VAL A 172 4.97 -33.63 9.56
CA VAL A 172 4.21 -33.44 10.80
C VAL A 172 5.13 -33.01 11.94
N GLU A 173 4.81 -31.90 12.59
CA GLU A 173 5.58 -31.33 13.70
C GLU A 173 4.70 -30.95 14.90
N SER A 174 5.30 -30.89 16.09
CA SER A 174 4.67 -30.37 17.31
C SER A 174 4.88 -28.85 17.45
N TRP A 175 4.07 -28.20 18.30
CA TRP A 175 4.21 -26.77 18.59
C TRP A 175 5.63 -26.34 19.00
N THR A 176 6.33 -27.13 19.82
CA THR A 176 7.71 -26.80 20.25
C THR A 176 8.67 -26.82 19.05
N GLN A 177 8.55 -27.80 18.16
CA GLN A 177 9.39 -27.86 16.96
C GLN A 177 9.07 -26.71 16.00
N LEU A 178 7.78 -26.40 15.85
CA LEU A 178 7.29 -25.33 15.01
C LEU A 178 7.77 -23.96 15.51
N THR A 179 7.66 -23.70 16.81
CA THR A 179 8.11 -22.45 17.44
C THR A 179 9.63 -22.31 17.57
N ASP A 180 10.42 -23.31 17.16
CA ASP A 180 11.88 -23.23 17.03
C ASP A 180 12.34 -22.94 15.58
N ARG A 181 11.48 -23.15 14.56
CA ARG A 181 11.79 -22.88 13.14
C ARG A 181 11.77 -21.40 12.80
N GLN A 182 12.62 -20.93 11.89
CA GLN A 182 12.52 -19.56 11.36
C GLN A 182 11.44 -19.47 10.29
N PHE A 183 10.42 -18.63 10.54
CA PHE A 183 9.43 -18.19 9.57
C PHE A 183 9.71 -16.73 9.28
N GLU A 184 10.21 -16.44 8.08
CA GLU A 184 10.46 -15.07 7.65
C GLU A 184 9.17 -14.55 6.99
N ARG A 185 8.44 -13.64 7.66
CA ARG A 185 7.51 -12.78 6.92
C ARG A 185 8.37 -11.83 6.10
N GLY A 186 8.07 -11.73 4.80
CA GLY A 186 8.72 -10.87 3.82
C GLY A 186 9.65 -9.83 4.44
N ASP A 187 10.93 -10.18 4.49
CA ASP A 187 11.95 -9.28 5.00
C ASP A 187 11.99 -8.01 4.14
N ALA A 188 12.57 -6.93 4.66
CA ALA A 188 12.81 -5.71 3.89
C ALA A 188 13.51 -6.03 2.56
N ASP A 189 14.35 -7.06 2.54
CA ASP A 189 15.00 -7.57 1.33
C ASP A 189 14.02 -8.19 0.32
N ALA A 190 13.01 -8.93 0.77
CA ALA A 190 11.98 -9.48 -0.11
C ALA A 190 11.11 -8.37 -0.74
N ALA A 191 10.79 -7.31 0.01
CA ALA A 191 10.08 -6.15 -0.51
C ALA A 191 10.90 -5.41 -1.58
N ARG A 192 12.20 -5.19 -1.33
CA ARG A 192 13.13 -4.56 -2.29
C ARG A 192 13.36 -5.42 -3.54
N GLU A 193 13.46 -6.74 -3.36
CA GLU A 193 13.58 -7.69 -4.47
C GLU A 193 12.32 -7.70 -5.33
N ARG A 194 11.12 -7.64 -4.72
CA ARG A 194 9.85 -7.53 -5.46
C ARG A 194 9.82 -6.30 -6.37
N VAL A 195 10.21 -5.13 -5.86
CA VAL A 195 10.33 -3.90 -6.66
C VAL A 195 11.28 -4.10 -7.85
N SER A 196 12.43 -4.73 -7.61
CA SER A 196 13.42 -4.98 -8.67
C SER A 196 12.87 -5.92 -9.76
N ARG A 197 12.10 -6.95 -9.37
CA ARG A 197 11.43 -7.87 -10.31
C ARG A 197 10.32 -7.17 -11.10
N GLN A 198 9.47 -6.39 -10.44
CA GLN A 198 8.40 -5.62 -11.11
C GLN A 198 8.98 -4.65 -12.13
N ALA A 199 10.04 -3.92 -11.77
CA ALA A 199 10.72 -3.00 -12.69
C ALA A 199 11.35 -3.72 -13.88
N ALA A 200 11.92 -4.91 -13.67
CA ALA A 200 12.47 -5.73 -14.76
C ALA A 200 11.38 -6.26 -15.70
N ALA A 201 10.27 -6.76 -15.15
CA ALA A 201 9.12 -7.21 -15.94
C ALA A 201 8.53 -6.05 -16.77
N ALA A 202 8.37 -4.86 -16.17
CA ALA A 202 7.90 -3.68 -16.91
C ALA A 202 8.83 -3.30 -18.07
N ASN A 203 10.16 -3.44 -17.91
CA ASN A 203 11.10 -3.20 -19.00
C ASN A 203 10.94 -4.21 -20.15
N GLU A 204 10.60 -5.47 -19.84
CA GLU A 204 10.32 -6.49 -20.84
C GLU A 204 9.03 -6.14 -21.60
N THR A 205 7.94 -5.80 -20.90
CA THR A 205 6.67 -5.35 -21.50
C THR A 205 6.89 -4.13 -22.42
N VAL A 206 7.68 -3.14 -21.99
CA VAL A 206 8.02 -1.96 -22.82
C VAL A 206 8.81 -2.35 -24.06
N ALA A 207 9.78 -3.28 -23.94
CA ALA A 207 10.58 -3.74 -25.07
C ALA A 207 9.74 -4.52 -26.10
N ASP A 208 8.79 -5.34 -25.63
CA ASP A 208 7.89 -6.10 -26.48
C ASP A 208 6.92 -5.18 -27.22
N ALA A 209 6.30 -4.22 -26.54
CA ALA A 209 5.40 -3.24 -27.15
C ALA A 209 6.12 -2.32 -28.15
N ALA A 210 7.39 -2.00 -27.92
CA ALA A 210 8.21 -1.21 -28.86
C ALA A 210 8.42 -1.93 -30.20
N ALA A 211 8.32 -3.26 -30.27
CA ALA A 211 8.41 -4.00 -31.53
C ALA A 211 7.30 -3.63 -32.53
N HIS A 212 6.18 -3.07 -32.05
CA HIS A 212 5.11 -2.57 -32.90
C HIS A 212 5.53 -1.34 -33.73
N ASP A 213 6.53 -0.58 -33.27
CA ASP A 213 6.95 0.66 -33.93
C ASP A 213 7.77 0.43 -35.21
N ASP A 214 8.43 -0.72 -35.31
CA ASP A 214 9.32 -1.12 -36.41
C ASP A 214 8.60 -1.84 -37.57
N ARG A 215 7.28 -1.97 -37.50
CA ARG A 215 6.48 -2.63 -38.55
C ARG A 215 6.62 -1.92 -39.90
N PRO A 216 6.71 -2.67 -41.02
CA PRO A 216 6.88 -2.08 -42.35
C PRO A 216 5.64 -1.28 -42.75
N VAL A 217 5.84 -0.12 -43.39
CA VAL A 217 4.73 0.69 -43.91
C VAL A 217 4.07 -0.03 -45.09
N SER A 218 2.75 -0.17 -45.04
CA SER A 218 1.94 -0.83 -46.08
C SER A 218 0.95 0.11 -46.76
N VAL A 219 0.43 1.10 -46.04
CA VAL A 219 -0.59 2.03 -46.52
C VAL A 219 -0.26 3.45 -46.06
N VAL A 220 -0.39 4.42 -46.98
CA VAL A 220 -0.15 5.84 -46.72
C VAL A 220 -1.44 6.63 -46.93
N VAL A 221 -1.86 7.37 -45.89
CA VAL A 221 -3.06 8.22 -45.99
C VAL A 221 -2.82 9.35 -46.99
N GLY A 222 -3.77 9.57 -47.88
CA GLY A 222 -3.71 10.52 -49.00
C GLY A 222 -3.16 9.94 -50.31
N GLU A 223 -2.32 8.89 -50.25
CA GLU A 223 -1.77 8.22 -51.44
C GLU A 223 -2.53 6.92 -51.76
N ASP A 224 -2.64 6.03 -50.77
CA ASP A 224 -3.24 4.70 -50.91
C ASP A 224 -4.70 4.67 -50.45
N ALA A 225 -5.12 5.58 -49.58
CA ALA A 225 -6.48 5.72 -49.06
C ALA A 225 -6.80 7.19 -48.74
N ALA A 226 -8.06 7.62 -48.90
CA ALA A 226 -8.42 9.03 -48.75
C ALA A 226 -8.53 9.50 -47.29
N THR A 227 -8.79 8.58 -46.36
CA THR A 227 -9.02 8.86 -44.93
C THR A 227 -8.18 7.90 -44.09
N ILE A 228 -8.02 8.19 -42.79
CA ILE A 228 -7.30 7.31 -41.87
C ILE A 228 -8.06 5.99 -41.72
N GLN A 229 -9.38 6.02 -41.51
CA GLN A 229 -10.15 4.78 -41.37
C GLN A 229 -10.04 3.88 -42.61
N SER A 230 -10.16 4.45 -43.82
CA SER A 230 -10.00 3.65 -45.05
C SER A 230 -8.57 3.11 -45.21
N ALA A 231 -7.57 3.69 -44.56
CA ALA A 231 -6.21 3.17 -44.57
C ALA A 231 -6.06 1.99 -43.60
N ILE A 232 -6.63 2.10 -42.40
CA ILE A 232 -6.73 1.00 -41.42
C ILE A 232 -7.46 -0.20 -42.04
N ASP A 233 -8.57 0.06 -42.74
CA ASP A 233 -9.40 -0.96 -43.41
C ASP A 233 -8.63 -1.76 -44.49
N ARG A 234 -7.57 -1.17 -45.06
CA ARG A 234 -6.78 -1.76 -46.16
C ARG A 234 -5.46 -2.36 -45.69
N ALA A 235 -4.95 -1.93 -44.54
CA ALA A 235 -3.65 -2.34 -44.06
C ALA A 235 -3.64 -3.84 -43.71
N PRO A 236 -2.66 -4.62 -44.22
CA PRO A 236 -2.46 -5.98 -43.76
C PRO A 236 -2.11 -6.00 -42.26
N PRO A 237 -2.47 -7.08 -41.54
CA PRO A 237 -1.99 -7.29 -40.17
C PRO A 237 -0.47 -7.16 -40.06
N ASN A 238 0.01 -6.68 -38.91
CA ASN A 238 1.41 -6.48 -38.57
C ASN A 238 2.15 -5.51 -39.51
N THR A 239 1.46 -4.48 -40.00
CA THR A 239 2.04 -3.42 -40.82
C THR A 239 1.68 -2.03 -40.28
N THR A 240 2.32 -1.00 -40.84
CA THR A 240 2.15 0.39 -40.43
C THR A 240 1.28 1.16 -41.42
N VAL A 241 0.26 1.85 -40.91
CA VAL A 241 -0.47 2.93 -41.57
C VAL A 241 0.26 4.25 -41.30
N ARG A 242 0.82 4.86 -42.34
CA ARG A 242 1.53 6.15 -42.23
C ARG A 242 0.55 7.30 -42.48
N VAL A 243 0.45 8.22 -41.53
CA VAL A 243 -0.41 9.40 -41.60
C VAL A 243 0.45 10.66 -41.78
N PRO A 244 0.45 11.30 -42.97
CA PRO A 244 1.18 12.54 -43.18
C PRO A 244 0.62 13.70 -42.35
N ALA A 245 1.42 14.76 -42.18
CA ALA A 245 1.01 15.97 -41.47
C ALA A 245 -0.31 16.54 -42.01
N GLY A 246 -1.22 16.86 -41.10
CA GLY A 246 -2.57 17.32 -41.43
C GLY A 246 -3.53 17.22 -40.25
N THR A 247 -4.74 17.70 -40.47
CA THR A 247 -5.85 17.49 -39.54
C THR A 247 -6.90 16.62 -40.21
N TYR A 248 -7.31 15.58 -39.49
CA TYR A 248 -8.23 14.55 -39.93
C TYR A 248 -9.44 14.57 -39.00
N ASP A 249 -10.57 15.04 -39.51
CA ASP A 249 -11.83 15.06 -38.77
C ASP A 249 -12.49 13.68 -38.89
N GLU A 250 -12.07 12.75 -38.01
CA GLU A 250 -12.46 11.33 -38.03
C GLU A 250 -12.53 10.77 -36.60
N THR A 251 -13.45 9.81 -36.40
CA THR A 251 -13.44 8.88 -35.26
C THR A 251 -13.00 7.52 -35.78
N LEU A 252 -12.03 6.88 -35.11
CA LEU A 252 -11.34 5.70 -35.62
C LEU A 252 -11.70 4.44 -34.83
N THR A 253 -11.80 3.32 -35.53
CA THR A 253 -11.81 1.97 -34.94
C THR A 253 -10.65 1.19 -35.53
N ILE A 254 -9.76 0.70 -34.66
CA ILE A 254 -8.63 -0.16 -35.01
C ILE A 254 -8.98 -1.58 -34.59
N ASP A 255 -9.34 -2.39 -35.58
CA ASP A 255 -9.83 -3.77 -35.48
C ASP A 255 -8.83 -4.80 -36.05
N ARG A 256 -7.56 -4.40 -36.18
CA ARG A 256 -6.47 -5.22 -36.75
C ARG A 256 -5.15 -4.88 -36.06
N PRO A 257 -4.21 -5.84 -35.93
CA PRO A 257 -2.93 -5.61 -35.24
C PRO A 257 -2.00 -4.79 -36.14
N ILE A 258 -2.21 -3.48 -36.18
CA ILE A 258 -1.49 -2.54 -37.05
C ILE A 258 -0.90 -1.41 -36.22
N THR A 259 0.04 -0.68 -36.81
CA THR A 259 0.60 0.53 -36.21
C THR A 259 0.10 1.76 -36.94
N LEU A 260 -0.58 2.67 -36.24
CA LEU A 260 -0.96 3.99 -36.73
C LEU A 260 0.14 4.99 -36.37
N ALA A 261 0.87 5.45 -37.39
CA ALA A 261 2.05 6.28 -37.20
C ALA A 261 1.91 7.65 -37.87
N GLY A 262 1.90 8.71 -37.06
CA GLY A 262 1.96 10.08 -37.56
C GLY A 262 3.35 10.49 -38.06
N GLU A 263 3.38 11.27 -39.14
CA GLU A 263 4.58 11.87 -39.73
C GLU A 263 4.45 13.41 -39.74
N GLY A 264 5.14 14.07 -38.81
CA GLY A 264 5.03 15.51 -38.59
C GLY A 264 3.87 15.87 -37.66
N ALA A 265 3.22 17.01 -37.90
CA ALA A 265 2.09 17.46 -37.09
C ALA A 265 0.78 16.81 -37.58
N VAL A 266 0.37 15.73 -36.93
CA VAL A 266 -0.87 15.01 -37.23
C VAL A 266 -1.88 15.25 -36.11
N THR A 267 -3.07 15.72 -36.47
CA THR A 267 -4.19 15.87 -35.53
C THR A 267 -5.35 14.98 -35.97
N ILE A 268 -5.79 14.10 -35.09
CA ILE A 268 -7.05 13.35 -35.20
C ILE A 268 -8.07 14.11 -34.36
N ARG A 269 -9.08 14.67 -35.03
CA ARG A 269 -10.13 15.47 -34.38
C ARG A 269 -11.45 14.71 -34.44
N GLY A 270 -11.92 14.25 -33.29
CA GLY A 270 -13.26 13.70 -33.14
C GLY A 270 -14.34 14.75 -33.35
N ASP A 271 -15.58 14.29 -33.47
CA ASP A 271 -16.75 15.14 -33.73
C ASP A 271 -17.39 15.72 -32.46
N GLY A 272 -16.77 15.50 -31.29
CA GLY A 272 -17.32 15.89 -29.99
C GLY A 272 -18.36 14.91 -29.44
N ASN A 273 -18.46 13.69 -30.00
CA ASN A 273 -19.37 12.65 -29.54
C ASN A 273 -18.66 11.29 -29.45
N GLY A 274 -18.55 10.72 -28.25
CA GLY A 274 -17.87 9.44 -28.05
C GLY A 274 -16.35 9.55 -27.99
N SER A 275 -15.70 8.38 -28.04
CA SER A 275 -14.24 8.26 -28.09
C SER A 275 -13.69 8.53 -29.49
N VAL A 276 -12.50 9.14 -29.56
CA VAL A 276 -11.90 9.53 -30.85
C VAL A 276 -11.19 8.35 -31.51
N VAL A 277 -10.46 7.55 -30.74
CA VAL A 277 -9.83 6.31 -31.22
C VAL A 277 -10.25 5.16 -30.34
N THR A 278 -10.83 4.12 -30.93
CA THR A 278 -11.24 2.89 -30.26
C THR A 278 -10.41 1.72 -30.79
N ILE A 279 -9.77 0.98 -29.89
CA ILE A 279 -8.93 -0.18 -30.19
C ILE A 279 -9.65 -1.41 -29.65
N THR A 280 -9.86 -2.41 -30.51
CA THR A 280 -10.55 -3.66 -30.18
C THR A 280 -9.77 -4.88 -30.65
N GLU A 281 -8.46 -4.74 -30.85
CA GLU A 281 -7.59 -5.80 -31.31
C GLU A 281 -6.25 -5.70 -30.57
N PRO A 282 -5.63 -6.83 -30.20
CA PRO A 282 -4.31 -6.85 -29.57
C PRO A 282 -3.19 -6.37 -30.49
N GLU A 283 -2.04 -6.10 -29.89
CA GLU A 283 -0.79 -5.74 -30.55
C GLU A 283 -0.92 -4.50 -31.45
N VAL A 284 -1.76 -3.53 -31.09
CA VAL A 284 -1.92 -2.27 -31.83
C VAL A 284 -0.86 -1.24 -31.42
N GLY A 285 -0.28 -0.54 -32.38
CA GLY A 285 0.60 0.60 -32.11
C GLY A 285 -0.07 1.92 -32.48
N ILE A 286 0.03 2.94 -31.63
CA ILE A 286 -0.38 4.31 -31.95
C ILE A 286 0.74 5.25 -31.54
N ARG A 287 1.23 6.07 -32.48
CA ARG A 287 2.28 7.04 -32.15
C ARG A 287 2.29 8.32 -32.97
N ASN A 288 2.89 9.35 -32.37
CA ASN A 288 3.16 10.66 -32.98
C ASN A 288 1.90 11.37 -33.48
N VAL A 289 0.83 11.34 -32.69
CA VAL A 289 -0.44 11.99 -33.02
C VAL A 289 -0.93 12.87 -31.89
N LEU A 290 -1.63 13.95 -32.25
CA LEU A 290 -2.45 14.75 -31.35
C LEU A 290 -3.92 14.31 -31.51
N VAL A 291 -4.57 13.95 -30.42
CA VAL A 291 -5.98 13.58 -30.37
C VAL A 291 -6.78 14.69 -29.70
N THR A 292 -7.83 15.16 -30.36
CA THR A 292 -8.72 16.23 -29.85
C THR A 292 -10.17 15.91 -30.18
N GLY A 293 -11.12 16.67 -29.63
CA GLY A 293 -12.52 16.55 -30.05
C GLY A 293 -13.23 15.34 -29.44
N THR A 294 -12.83 14.90 -28.25
CA THR A 294 -13.56 13.89 -27.46
C THR A 294 -14.98 14.37 -27.15
N GLY A 295 -15.89 13.43 -26.94
CA GLY A 295 -17.15 13.70 -26.28
C GLY A 295 -17.01 14.13 -24.82
N THR A 296 -18.13 14.40 -24.18
CA THR A 296 -18.22 14.99 -22.83
C THR A 296 -18.69 13.99 -21.78
N ARG A 297 -18.96 12.73 -22.15
CA ARG A 297 -19.45 11.74 -21.19
C ARG A 297 -18.29 11.27 -20.30
N SER A 298 -18.25 11.76 -19.07
CA SER A 298 -17.24 11.40 -18.08
C SER A 298 -17.51 10.05 -17.39
N ARG A 299 -18.77 9.58 -17.34
CA ARG A 299 -19.22 8.33 -16.69
C ARG A 299 -20.48 7.75 -17.35
N GLY A 300 -20.78 6.48 -17.09
CA GLY A 300 -22.03 5.79 -17.44
C GLY A 300 -22.00 4.96 -18.74
N ALA A 301 -22.81 3.90 -18.79
CA ALA A 301 -22.78 2.84 -19.80
C ALA A 301 -23.34 3.23 -21.18
N GLU A 302 -22.46 3.28 -22.19
CA GLU A 302 -22.78 2.77 -23.51
C GLU A 302 -22.37 1.28 -23.55
N SER A 303 -23.06 0.45 -24.33
CA SER A 303 -22.67 -0.96 -24.51
C SER A 303 -21.23 -1.01 -25.01
N LEU A 304 -20.34 -1.69 -24.28
CA LEU A 304 -18.97 -1.91 -24.73
C LEU A 304 -19.01 -2.72 -26.05
N PRO A 305 -18.24 -2.37 -27.09
CA PRO A 305 -18.19 -3.15 -28.32
C PRO A 305 -17.69 -4.58 -28.02
N GLY A 306 -18.53 -5.60 -28.19
CA GLY A 306 -18.19 -7.00 -27.92
C GLY A 306 -18.85 -7.60 -26.66
N ASP A 307 -19.54 -6.79 -25.87
CA ASP A 307 -20.19 -7.21 -24.63
C ASP A 307 -21.53 -7.93 -24.90
N GLU A 308 -21.44 -9.22 -25.24
CA GLU A 308 -22.52 -10.19 -25.06
C GLU A 308 -22.33 -11.00 -23.76
N GLY A 309 -22.08 -10.33 -22.63
CA GLY A 309 -22.61 -10.78 -21.33
C GLY A 309 -21.71 -11.63 -20.42
N GLU A 310 -20.41 -11.35 -20.30
CA GLU A 310 -19.56 -12.05 -19.32
C GLU A 310 -19.45 -11.37 -17.94
N HIS A 311 -19.72 -10.04 -17.82
CA HIS A 311 -19.60 -9.33 -16.53
C HIS A 311 -20.80 -8.43 -16.17
N PRO A 312 -22.04 -8.96 -16.06
CA PRO A 312 -23.24 -8.17 -15.76
C PRO A 312 -23.28 -7.53 -14.35
N ASP A 313 -22.34 -7.87 -13.46
CA ASP A 313 -22.36 -7.46 -12.05
C ASP A 313 -21.19 -6.55 -11.61
N ASP A 314 -20.20 -6.26 -12.48
CA ASP A 314 -19.15 -5.30 -12.10
C ASP A 314 -19.65 -3.85 -12.24
N ARG A 315 -19.95 -3.28 -11.07
CA ARG A 315 -20.42 -1.90 -10.94
C ARG A 315 -19.34 -0.92 -11.40
N SER A 316 -18.05 -1.17 -11.17
CA SER A 316 -16.98 -0.23 -11.52
C SER A 316 -16.80 -0.10 -13.03
N LEU A 317 -16.64 -1.21 -13.77
CA LEU A 317 -16.67 -1.20 -15.25
C LEU A 317 -17.97 -0.61 -15.79
N THR A 318 -19.12 -0.91 -15.17
CA THR A 318 -20.41 -0.37 -15.61
C THR A 318 -20.53 1.15 -15.40
N TYR A 319 -19.96 1.70 -14.31
CA TYR A 319 -20.02 3.12 -13.99
C TYR A 319 -18.99 3.96 -14.74
N TYR A 320 -17.79 3.43 -15.00
CA TYR A 320 -16.69 4.19 -15.61
C TYR A 320 -16.32 3.73 -17.02
N GLY A 321 -16.58 2.47 -17.37
CA GLY A 321 -16.20 1.88 -18.65
C GLY A 321 -16.96 2.43 -19.87
N GLY A 322 -18.17 2.97 -19.73
CA GLY A 322 -18.91 3.54 -20.86
C GLY A 322 -18.55 5.00 -21.21
N ALA A 323 -17.48 5.56 -20.63
CA ALA A 323 -17.11 6.95 -20.80
C ALA A 323 -16.36 7.25 -22.11
N ASP A 324 -16.42 8.50 -22.55
CA ASP A 324 -15.74 9.00 -23.75
C ASP A 324 -14.26 9.25 -23.45
N ALA A 325 -13.38 8.93 -24.41
CA ALA A 325 -11.94 9.09 -24.27
C ALA A 325 -11.26 9.63 -25.54
N GLY A 326 -10.05 10.17 -25.40
CA GLY A 326 -9.17 10.37 -26.54
C GLY A 326 -8.83 9.03 -27.19
N ILE A 327 -8.32 8.10 -26.39
CA ILE A 327 -8.01 6.72 -26.82
C ILE A 327 -8.67 5.75 -25.86
N SER A 328 -9.41 4.78 -26.42
CA SER A 328 -10.11 3.75 -25.66
C SER A 328 -9.65 2.38 -26.17
N ALA A 329 -9.10 1.55 -25.29
CA ALA A 329 -8.68 0.18 -25.56
C ALA A 329 -9.60 -0.80 -24.82
N HIS A 330 -10.03 -1.86 -25.52
CA HIS A 330 -10.86 -2.92 -24.97
C HIS A 330 -10.41 -4.27 -25.52
N VAL A 331 -10.04 -5.20 -24.64
CA VAL A 331 -9.48 -6.51 -25.00
C VAL A 331 -8.35 -6.37 -26.03
N ALA A 332 -7.44 -5.45 -25.75
CA ALA A 332 -6.42 -4.97 -26.68
C ALA A 332 -5.01 -5.17 -26.11
N ASP A 333 -4.70 -6.41 -25.78
CA ASP A 333 -3.47 -6.85 -25.13
C ASP A 333 -2.22 -6.37 -25.89
N GLY A 334 -1.18 -5.97 -25.16
CA GLY A 334 0.09 -5.57 -25.77
C GLY A 334 0.04 -4.26 -26.57
N THR A 335 -1.03 -3.47 -26.47
CA THR A 335 -1.12 -2.19 -27.19
C THR A 335 -0.01 -1.22 -26.78
N SER A 336 0.62 -0.55 -27.75
CA SER A 336 1.60 0.51 -27.54
C SER A 336 0.99 1.88 -27.88
N ILE A 337 0.90 2.78 -26.90
CA ILE A 337 0.49 4.18 -27.06
C ILE A 337 1.71 5.05 -26.73
N ALA A 338 2.40 5.53 -27.76
CA ALA A 338 3.70 6.17 -27.61
C ALA A 338 3.78 7.56 -28.25
N ASN A 339 4.31 8.56 -27.54
CA ASN A 339 4.47 9.92 -28.09
C ASN A 339 3.13 10.52 -28.59
N VAL A 340 2.09 10.43 -27.76
CA VAL A 340 0.74 10.92 -28.07
C VAL A 340 0.39 12.11 -27.18
N SER A 341 -0.25 13.12 -27.75
CA SER A 341 -0.87 14.21 -26.98
C SER A 341 -2.38 14.11 -27.08
N ILE A 342 -3.09 14.30 -25.97
CA ILE A 342 -4.55 14.22 -25.89
C ILE A 342 -5.09 15.49 -25.22
N GLU A 343 -5.99 16.18 -25.90
CA GLU A 343 -6.84 17.23 -25.33
C GLU A 343 -8.26 16.68 -25.17
N THR A 344 -8.73 16.54 -23.93
CA THR A 344 -9.99 15.85 -23.63
C THR A 344 -10.97 16.70 -22.84
N ARG A 345 -12.26 16.52 -23.14
CA ARG A 345 -13.38 17.04 -22.33
C ARG A 345 -13.90 16.06 -21.29
N ALA A 346 -13.48 14.79 -21.37
CA ALA A 346 -13.93 13.70 -20.51
C ALA A 346 -12.73 12.92 -19.97
N ASN A 347 -12.24 11.92 -20.71
CA ASN A 347 -11.09 11.11 -20.32
C ASN A 347 -9.97 11.12 -21.37
N GLY A 348 -8.73 10.94 -20.95
CA GLY A 348 -7.58 10.84 -21.87
C GLY A 348 -7.49 9.47 -22.52
N VAL A 349 -7.04 8.49 -21.73
CA VAL A 349 -6.91 7.09 -22.11
C VAL A 349 -7.80 6.23 -21.22
N ILE A 350 -8.50 5.25 -21.78
CA ILE A 350 -9.20 4.22 -21.00
C ILE A 350 -8.77 2.84 -21.48
N LEU A 351 -8.34 1.99 -20.55
CA LEU A 351 -7.98 0.59 -20.76
C LEU A 351 -9.01 -0.31 -20.07
N ARG A 352 -9.52 -1.29 -20.80
CA ARG A 352 -10.49 -2.28 -20.28
C ARG A 352 -10.04 -3.66 -20.68
N GLU A 353 -9.77 -4.50 -19.70
CA GLU A 353 -9.36 -5.90 -19.94
C GLU A 353 -8.23 -5.98 -20.96
N SER A 354 -7.27 -5.05 -20.88
CA SER A 354 -6.19 -4.87 -21.85
C SER A 354 -4.86 -5.00 -21.12
N PRO A 355 -4.39 -6.23 -20.84
CA PRO A 355 -3.09 -6.47 -20.24
C PRO A 355 -1.93 -6.08 -21.16
N ASP A 356 -0.75 -5.89 -20.57
CA ASP A 356 0.51 -5.61 -21.27
C ASP A 356 0.49 -4.33 -22.13
N VAL A 357 -0.46 -3.43 -21.89
CA VAL A 357 -0.51 -2.13 -22.56
C VAL A 357 0.63 -1.25 -22.07
N VAL A 358 1.29 -0.55 -23.00
CA VAL A 358 2.33 0.42 -22.70
C VAL A 358 1.87 1.82 -23.09
N VAL A 359 1.80 2.72 -22.11
CA VAL A 359 1.51 4.14 -22.27
C VAL A 359 2.80 4.91 -21.99
N SER A 360 3.51 5.32 -23.04
CA SER A 360 4.85 5.91 -22.92
C SER A 360 4.94 7.28 -23.59
N ASN A 361 5.49 8.27 -22.89
CA ASN A 361 5.58 9.66 -23.38
C ASN A 361 4.23 10.20 -23.88
N VAL A 362 3.18 9.98 -23.10
CA VAL A 362 1.84 10.50 -23.37
C VAL A 362 1.60 11.77 -22.56
N THR A 363 1.05 12.79 -23.20
CA THR A 363 0.60 14.01 -22.52
C THR A 363 -0.90 14.12 -22.60
N VAL A 364 -1.59 14.14 -21.46
CA VAL A 364 -3.03 14.37 -21.38
C VAL A 364 -3.30 15.70 -20.67
N THR A 365 -4.10 16.53 -21.31
CA THR A 365 -4.54 17.83 -20.79
C THR A 365 -6.04 18.03 -20.99
N GLU A 366 -6.63 18.83 -20.12
CA GLU A 366 -8.02 19.24 -20.25
C GLU A 366 -8.21 20.18 -21.44
N ALA A 367 -9.30 19.96 -22.20
CA ALA A 367 -9.72 20.88 -23.24
C ALA A 367 -10.13 22.23 -22.61
N PRO A 368 -9.88 23.38 -23.28
CA PRO A 368 -10.20 24.70 -22.73
C PRO A 368 -11.67 24.94 -22.37
N ASP A 369 -12.57 24.15 -22.96
CA ASP A 369 -14.02 24.18 -22.77
C ASP A 369 -14.55 22.97 -21.96
N ALA A 370 -13.67 22.21 -21.30
CA ALA A 370 -14.08 21.12 -20.42
C ALA A 370 -14.79 21.67 -19.17
N GLU A 371 -16.01 21.17 -18.91
CA GLU A 371 -16.79 21.57 -17.72
C GLU A 371 -16.56 20.61 -16.53
N GLU A 372 -16.47 19.30 -16.80
CA GLU A 372 -16.22 18.25 -15.81
C GLU A 372 -15.26 17.16 -16.37
N PRO A 373 -14.02 17.50 -16.75
CA PRO A 373 -13.03 16.50 -17.13
C PRO A 373 -12.76 15.56 -15.94
N TYR A 374 -12.67 14.26 -16.22
CA TYR A 374 -12.67 13.24 -15.18
C TYR A 374 -11.28 12.70 -14.90
N ALA A 375 -10.67 12.01 -15.88
CA ALA A 375 -9.39 11.36 -15.69
C ALA A 375 -8.46 11.48 -16.90
N GLY A 376 -7.16 11.55 -16.63
CA GLY A 376 -6.13 11.45 -17.64
C GLY A 376 -5.95 10.01 -18.14
N LEU A 377 -5.98 9.05 -17.22
CA LEU A 377 -5.94 7.61 -17.50
C LEU A 377 -6.92 6.88 -16.59
N LEU A 378 -7.70 5.97 -17.17
CA LEU A 378 -8.49 4.97 -16.46
C LEU A 378 -8.03 3.57 -16.87
N ALA A 379 -7.79 2.69 -15.91
CA ALA A 379 -7.47 1.29 -16.18
C ALA A 379 -8.36 0.36 -15.34
N PHE A 380 -8.97 -0.61 -16.01
CA PHE A 380 -9.83 -1.64 -15.41
C PHE A 380 -9.34 -3.00 -15.89
N TYR A 381 -8.99 -3.91 -14.98
CA TYR A 381 -8.52 -5.26 -15.34
C TYR A 381 -7.37 -5.23 -16.35
N SER A 382 -6.54 -4.19 -16.28
CA SER A 382 -5.54 -3.87 -17.30
C SER A 382 -4.20 -3.67 -16.62
N PRO A 383 -3.44 -4.73 -16.33
CA PRO A 383 -2.05 -4.62 -15.92
C PRO A 383 -1.28 -3.94 -17.05
N ALA A 384 -0.79 -2.74 -16.82
CA ALA A 384 -0.16 -1.90 -17.83
C ALA A 384 1.19 -1.33 -17.34
N VAL A 385 1.99 -0.81 -18.26
CA VAL A 385 3.15 0.02 -17.95
C VAL A 385 2.88 1.45 -18.43
N VAL A 386 2.86 2.38 -17.48
CA VAL A 386 2.72 3.81 -17.74
C VAL A 386 4.04 4.49 -17.39
N GLU A 387 4.69 5.13 -18.35
CA GLU A 387 5.99 5.74 -18.13
C GLU A 387 6.21 7.05 -18.88
N HIS A 388 7.09 7.90 -18.34
CA HIS A 388 7.52 9.15 -18.96
C HIS A 388 6.36 10.06 -19.40
N SER A 389 5.20 9.97 -18.73
CA SER A 389 3.96 10.58 -19.18
C SER A 389 3.56 11.76 -18.30
N THR A 390 2.75 12.66 -18.84
CA THR A 390 2.28 13.86 -18.15
C THR A 390 0.76 13.91 -18.15
N PHE A 391 0.16 14.00 -16.97
CA PHE A 391 -1.29 14.07 -16.79
C PHE A 391 -1.64 15.32 -15.98
N VAL A 392 -2.46 16.19 -16.57
CA VAL A 392 -2.80 17.50 -16.01
C VAL A 392 -4.30 17.61 -15.80
N GLY A 393 -4.71 17.91 -14.57
CA GLY A 393 -6.11 18.10 -14.23
C GLY A 393 -6.85 16.80 -13.91
N GLY A 394 -8.17 16.88 -13.90
CA GLY A 394 -9.08 15.79 -13.62
C GLY A 394 -9.44 15.64 -12.14
N ARG A 395 -10.60 15.01 -11.92
CA ARG A 395 -11.03 14.59 -10.59
C ARG A 395 -10.16 13.45 -10.07
N ASP A 396 -9.95 12.45 -10.91
CA ASP A 396 -9.07 11.31 -10.64
C ASP A 396 -8.04 11.29 -11.76
N THR A 397 -6.94 12.05 -11.62
CA THR A 397 -5.99 12.27 -12.72
C THR A 397 -5.53 10.94 -13.32
N ILE A 398 -5.29 9.93 -12.48
CA ILE A 398 -5.16 8.53 -12.87
C ILE A 398 -5.96 7.66 -11.90
N TYR A 399 -6.82 6.78 -12.43
CA TYR A 399 -7.62 5.85 -11.64
C TYR A 399 -7.42 4.41 -12.13
N LEU A 400 -7.13 3.52 -11.19
CA LEU A 400 -6.89 2.10 -11.42
C LEU A 400 -7.87 1.28 -10.58
N ASP A 401 -8.50 0.29 -11.19
CA ASP A 401 -9.38 -0.68 -10.52
C ASP A 401 -9.04 -2.09 -10.99
N GLU A 402 -8.77 -3.00 -10.07
CA GLU A 402 -8.47 -4.42 -10.36
C GLU A 402 -7.38 -4.60 -11.43
N SER A 403 -6.40 -3.69 -11.48
CA SER A 403 -5.31 -3.63 -12.47
C SER A 403 -4.01 -4.19 -11.88
N ASP A 404 -4.07 -5.39 -11.31
CA ASP A 404 -3.00 -6.00 -10.52
C ASP A 404 -1.66 -6.05 -11.24
N GLY A 405 -0.58 -5.63 -10.57
CA GLY A 405 0.77 -5.62 -11.16
C GLY A 405 1.09 -4.42 -12.05
N LEU A 406 0.18 -3.46 -12.20
CA LEU A 406 0.42 -2.24 -12.97
C LEU A 406 1.65 -1.46 -12.47
N VAL A 407 2.47 -1.01 -13.42
CA VAL A 407 3.67 -0.20 -13.14
C VAL A 407 3.46 1.21 -13.68
N LEU A 408 3.56 2.19 -12.80
CA LEU A 408 3.48 3.61 -13.15
C LEU A 408 4.74 4.31 -12.67
N ARG A 409 5.57 4.77 -13.60
CA ARG A 409 6.88 5.33 -13.27
C ARG A 409 7.26 6.59 -14.02
N GLU A 410 8.18 7.36 -13.44
CA GLU A 410 8.87 8.48 -14.10
C GLU A 410 7.90 9.48 -14.78
N SER A 411 6.73 9.72 -14.17
CA SER A 411 5.65 10.52 -14.74
C SER A 411 5.33 11.78 -13.91
N ASP A 412 4.81 12.85 -14.55
CA ASP A 412 4.36 14.11 -13.92
C ASP A 412 2.83 14.13 -13.84
N ILE A 413 2.28 14.10 -12.62
CA ILE A 413 0.85 14.16 -12.32
C ILE A 413 0.56 15.44 -11.55
N ARG A 414 -0.35 16.28 -12.04
CA ARG A 414 -0.57 17.59 -11.40
C ARG A 414 -1.92 18.22 -11.63
N ASP A 415 -2.21 19.21 -10.78
CA ASP A 415 -3.35 20.12 -10.89
C ASP A 415 -4.72 19.40 -10.82
N GLY A 416 -4.78 18.25 -10.13
CA GLY A 416 -5.96 17.39 -10.01
C GLY A 416 -6.63 17.44 -8.63
N THR A 417 -7.75 16.71 -8.48
CA THR A 417 -8.38 16.51 -7.15
C THR A 417 -7.76 15.32 -6.41
N LEU A 418 -7.71 14.16 -7.06
CA LEU A 418 -6.97 12.96 -6.66
C LEU A 418 -5.92 12.70 -7.73
N GLY A 419 -4.66 12.46 -7.33
CA GLY A 419 -3.55 12.27 -8.26
C GLY A 419 -3.52 10.85 -8.85
N LEU A 420 -3.00 9.91 -8.08
CA LEU A 420 -3.01 8.47 -8.35
C LEU A 420 -4.01 7.79 -7.42
N HIS A 421 -5.11 7.26 -7.95
CA HIS A 421 -6.16 6.61 -7.18
C HIS A 421 -6.25 5.13 -7.55
N LEU A 422 -5.95 4.25 -6.59
CA LEU A 422 -5.93 2.80 -6.77
C LEU A 422 -6.99 2.16 -5.90
N MET A 423 -7.84 1.35 -6.53
CA MET A 423 -8.83 0.49 -5.90
C MET A 423 -8.56 -0.96 -6.29
N HIS A 424 -8.62 -1.87 -5.33
CA HIS A 424 -8.55 -3.34 -5.51
C HIS A 424 -7.38 -3.80 -6.37
N THR A 425 -6.26 -3.07 -6.34
CA THR A 425 -5.12 -3.28 -7.24
C THR A 425 -3.90 -3.76 -6.44
N ASN A 426 -3.65 -5.05 -6.49
CA ASN A 426 -2.52 -5.73 -5.84
C ASN A 426 -1.22 -5.51 -6.62
N ASP A 427 -0.09 -5.63 -5.93
CA ASP A 427 1.25 -5.65 -6.53
C ASP A 427 1.55 -4.51 -7.53
N ALA A 428 0.88 -3.37 -7.42
CA ALA A 428 1.22 -2.18 -8.21
C ALA A 428 2.58 -1.60 -7.79
N LEU A 429 3.32 -1.08 -8.77
CA LEU A 429 4.58 -0.34 -8.55
C LEU A 429 4.41 1.12 -9.00
N LEU A 430 4.37 2.03 -8.02
CA LEU A 430 4.33 3.48 -8.24
C LEU A 430 5.74 4.04 -7.94
N ALA A 431 6.53 4.28 -8.99
CA ALA A 431 7.96 4.55 -8.85
C ALA A 431 8.41 5.88 -9.46
N ASP A 432 9.16 6.69 -8.70
CA ASP A 432 9.87 7.87 -9.24
C ASP A 432 8.96 8.88 -9.97
N ASN A 433 7.70 9.00 -9.53
CA ASN A 433 6.75 9.97 -10.08
C ASN A 433 6.80 11.30 -9.34
N GLN A 434 6.44 12.37 -10.05
CA GLN A 434 6.19 13.69 -9.47
C GLN A 434 4.69 13.91 -9.36
N VAL A 435 4.18 14.16 -8.16
CA VAL A 435 2.75 14.43 -7.91
C VAL A 435 2.60 15.75 -7.17
N ARG A 436 1.97 16.75 -7.81
CA ARG A 436 1.98 18.14 -7.30
C ARG A 436 0.67 18.88 -7.49
N ASN A 437 0.38 19.80 -6.56
CA ASN A 437 -0.82 20.64 -6.60
C ASN A 437 -2.10 19.80 -6.73
N VAL A 438 -2.29 18.87 -5.78
CA VAL A 438 -3.44 17.96 -5.74
C VAL A 438 -4.33 18.31 -4.55
N THR A 439 -5.60 18.65 -4.78
CA THR A 439 -6.40 19.26 -3.71
C THR A 439 -6.81 18.31 -2.59
N GLU A 440 -6.97 17.00 -2.86
CA GLU A 440 -7.33 16.00 -1.85
C GLU A 440 -6.16 15.07 -1.52
N THR A 441 -5.94 14.00 -2.30
CA THR A 441 -4.89 13.00 -2.02
C THR A 441 -4.04 12.77 -3.26
N ALA A 442 -2.72 12.97 -3.14
CA ALA A 442 -1.78 12.81 -4.25
C ALA A 442 -1.59 11.34 -4.66
N ILE A 443 -1.31 10.44 -3.71
CA ILE A 443 -1.30 8.98 -3.95
C ILE A 443 -2.25 8.31 -2.98
N TYR A 444 -3.29 7.68 -3.49
CA TYR A 444 -4.33 7.03 -2.70
C TYR A 444 -4.47 5.55 -3.07
N VAL A 445 -3.96 4.68 -2.19
CA VAL A 445 -4.11 3.23 -2.28
C VAL A 445 -5.19 2.80 -1.29
N MET A 446 -6.29 2.23 -1.78
CA MET A 446 -7.43 1.84 -0.96
C MET A 446 -8.04 0.50 -1.36
N THR A 447 -9.07 0.11 -0.61
CA THR A 447 -9.81 -1.17 -0.75
C THR A 447 -8.97 -2.43 -0.58
N GLY A 448 -7.88 -2.29 0.18
CA GLY A 448 -7.22 -3.40 0.82
C GLY A 448 -6.17 -4.17 0.01
N PRO A 449 -5.45 -3.61 -0.98
CA PRO A 449 -4.55 -4.39 -1.82
C PRO A 449 -3.37 -4.97 -1.04
N THR A 450 -2.73 -6.00 -1.58
CA THR A 450 -1.47 -6.54 -1.06
C THR A 450 -0.29 -6.15 -1.93
N GLY A 451 0.90 -6.06 -1.34
CA GLY A 451 2.17 -6.05 -2.07
C GLY A 451 2.52 -4.73 -2.79
N THR A 452 1.64 -3.72 -2.78
CA THR A 452 1.85 -2.41 -3.44
C THR A 452 3.17 -1.77 -3.01
N ALA A 453 3.94 -1.29 -3.99
CA ALA A 453 5.18 -0.57 -3.77
C ALA A 453 5.03 0.90 -4.21
N VAL A 454 5.30 1.83 -3.29
CA VAL A 454 5.31 3.28 -3.53
C VAL A 454 6.71 3.78 -3.23
N VAL A 455 7.53 3.95 -4.27
CA VAL A 455 8.98 4.10 -4.12
C VAL A 455 9.51 5.32 -4.87
N GLY A 456 10.32 6.16 -4.22
CA GLY A 456 11.05 7.24 -4.91
C GLY A 456 10.18 8.40 -5.41
N ASN A 457 8.89 8.44 -5.07
CA ASN A 457 7.99 9.50 -5.56
C ASN A 457 8.29 10.84 -4.84
N ASP A 458 8.14 11.93 -5.59
CA ASP A 458 8.22 13.30 -5.11
C ASP A 458 6.81 13.90 -5.07
N VAL A 459 6.31 14.17 -3.86
CA VAL A 459 4.95 14.63 -3.61
C VAL A 459 4.99 15.98 -2.91
N SER A 460 4.29 16.97 -3.48
CA SER A 460 4.22 18.33 -2.93
C SER A 460 2.86 18.98 -3.11
N ASP A 461 2.55 19.96 -2.26
CA ASP A 461 1.35 20.81 -2.36
C ASP A 461 0.06 19.98 -2.46
N ALA A 462 -0.22 19.16 -1.43
CA ALA A 462 -1.39 18.29 -1.40
C ALA A 462 -2.10 18.28 -0.04
N GLY A 463 -3.42 18.02 -0.03
CA GLY A 463 -4.14 17.80 1.24
C GLY A 463 -3.57 16.60 1.99
N ILE A 464 -3.45 15.45 1.32
CA ILE A 464 -2.75 14.27 1.79
C ILE A 464 -1.72 13.88 0.74
N GLY A 465 -0.45 13.76 1.13
CA GLY A 465 0.60 13.33 0.22
C GLY A 465 0.39 11.89 -0.25
N ILE A 466 0.54 10.95 0.67
CA ILE A 466 0.44 9.52 0.35
C ILE A 466 -0.41 8.81 1.40
N SER A 467 -1.49 8.15 0.99
CA SER A 467 -2.35 7.33 1.83
C SER A 467 -2.32 5.89 1.36
N VAL A 468 -1.82 4.98 2.20
CA VAL A 468 -1.68 3.55 1.85
C VAL A 468 -2.53 2.70 2.78
N GLY A 469 -3.52 2.03 2.22
CA GLY A 469 -4.28 0.93 2.84
C GLY A 469 -3.81 -0.44 2.33
N GLY A 470 -4.37 -1.51 2.89
CA GLY A 470 -4.04 -2.88 2.48
C GLY A 470 -3.01 -3.57 3.37
N THR A 471 -2.22 -4.47 2.81
CA THR A 471 -1.22 -5.24 3.55
C THR A 471 0.11 -5.36 2.78
N GLN A 472 1.20 -5.62 3.51
CA GLN A 472 2.53 -5.91 2.94
C GLN A 472 3.04 -4.86 1.94
N SER A 473 2.57 -3.63 2.06
CA SER A 473 3.00 -2.52 1.21
C SER A 473 4.43 -2.12 1.52
N TYR A 474 5.14 -1.62 0.51
CA TYR A 474 6.49 -1.12 0.64
C TYR A 474 6.54 0.35 0.22
N VAL A 475 6.67 1.24 1.20
CA VAL A 475 6.64 2.69 1.00
C VAL A 475 8.01 3.25 1.35
N ALA A 476 8.83 3.54 0.34
CA ALA A 476 10.22 3.87 0.60
C ALA A 476 10.81 4.96 -0.29
N ARG A 477 11.77 5.71 0.24
CA ARG A 477 12.50 6.75 -0.52
C ARG A 477 11.61 7.84 -1.13
N ASN A 478 10.38 7.99 -0.66
CA ASN A 478 9.51 9.07 -1.12
C ASN A 478 9.91 10.37 -0.42
N THR A 479 9.77 11.47 -1.14
CA THR A 479 9.88 12.84 -0.59
C THR A 479 8.47 13.41 -0.57
N VAL A 480 7.98 13.78 0.62
CA VAL A 480 6.64 14.36 0.79
C VAL A 480 6.75 15.68 1.52
N THR A 481 6.38 16.76 0.84
CA THR A 481 6.61 18.13 1.30
C THR A 481 5.39 19.01 1.18
N ASP A 482 5.27 20.00 2.06
CA ASP A 482 4.27 21.07 1.93
C ASP A 482 2.82 20.52 1.79
N THR A 483 2.48 19.50 2.58
CA THR A 483 1.13 18.89 2.63
C THR A 483 0.42 19.09 3.97
N ASP A 484 -0.91 19.04 3.99
CA ASP A 484 -1.65 19.05 5.28
C ASP A 484 -1.38 17.75 6.07
N LEU A 485 -1.16 16.64 5.35
CA LEU A 485 -0.76 15.35 5.91
C LEU A 485 0.19 14.62 4.95
N GLY A 486 1.45 14.42 5.35
CA GLY A 486 2.47 13.76 4.53
C GLY A 486 2.12 12.31 4.20
N LEU A 487 2.12 11.43 5.20
CA LEU A 487 1.73 10.03 5.04
C LEU A 487 0.55 9.64 5.94
N ARG A 488 -0.39 8.88 5.40
CA ARG A 488 -1.43 8.18 6.15
C ARG A 488 -1.20 6.66 6.07
N LEU A 489 -0.88 6.06 7.20
CA LEU A 489 -0.58 4.63 7.34
C LEU A 489 -1.85 3.90 7.74
N LEU A 490 -2.58 3.38 6.76
CA LEU A 490 -3.77 2.53 6.97
C LEU A 490 -3.46 1.05 6.75
N ALA A 491 -2.40 0.75 6.00
CA ALA A 491 -1.99 -0.61 5.70
C ALA A 491 -1.37 -1.31 6.91
N GLU A 492 -1.38 -2.63 6.90
CA GLU A 492 -0.84 -3.49 7.95
C GLU A 492 0.32 -4.36 7.45
N GLY A 493 1.19 -4.81 8.36
CA GLY A 493 2.35 -5.65 8.01
C GLY A 493 3.26 -5.04 6.94
N SER A 494 3.26 -3.71 6.83
CA SER A 494 3.90 -2.95 5.76
C SER A 494 5.22 -2.34 6.23
N LEU A 495 6.11 -2.02 5.29
CA LEU A 495 7.41 -1.42 5.54
C LEU A 495 7.45 0.02 5.02
N TYR A 496 7.75 0.96 5.92
CA TYR A 496 7.92 2.38 5.64
C TYR A 496 9.36 2.77 5.99
N GLU A 497 10.20 2.97 4.98
CA GLU A 497 11.61 3.29 5.24
C GLU A 497 12.22 4.32 4.31
N ARG A 498 13.19 5.08 4.80
CA ARG A 498 13.98 6.00 3.98
C ARG A 498 13.17 7.12 3.31
N ASN A 499 11.97 7.42 3.81
CA ASN A 499 11.17 8.54 3.31
C ASN A 499 11.60 9.85 3.97
N VAL A 500 11.49 10.96 3.25
CA VAL A 500 11.68 12.33 3.75
C VAL A 500 10.32 13.01 3.84
N LEU A 501 9.94 13.40 5.06
CA LEU A 501 8.69 14.08 5.36
C LEU A 501 9.05 15.45 5.90
N ALA A 502 8.96 16.48 5.04
CA ALA A 502 9.46 17.80 5.38
C ALA A 502 8.42 18.93 5.18
N GLY A 503 8.30 19.84 6.15
CA GLY A 503 7.45 21.03 6.01
C GLY A 503 5.95 20.76 5.94
N ASN A 504 5.48 19.63 6.46
CA ASN A 504 4.05 19.29 6.47
C ASN A 504 3.37 19.76 7.76
N ASP A 505 2.06 20.03 7.71
CA ASP A 505 1.27 20.29 8.94
C ASP A 505 1.29 19.07 9.88
N VAL A 506 1.22 17.87 9.29
CA VAL A 506 1.44 16.59 9.96
C VAL A 506 2.33 15.72 9.08
N GLY A 507 3.50 15.31 9.56
CA GLY A 507 4.39 14.42 8.81
C GLY A 507 3.74 13.05 8.54
N VAL A 508 3.26 12.39 9.60
CA VAL A 508 2.61 11.07 9.51
C VAL A 508 1.37 10.95 10.41
N HIS A 509 0.32 10.29 9.93
CA HIS A 509 -0.79 9.80 10.73
C HIS A 509 -0.84 8.27 10.69
N ALA A 510 -0.65 7.64 11.85
CA ALA A 510 -0.76 6.19 12.03
C ALA A 510 -2.21 5.79 12.33
N GLY A 511 -2.95 5.41 11.28
CA GLY A 511 -4.38 5.06 11.35
C GLY A 511 -4.66 3.57 11.46
N ALA A 512 -3.73 2.70 11.05
CA ALA A 512 -3.88 1.25 11.14
C ALA A 512 -4.22 0.80 12.56
N ALA A 513 -5.22 -0.08 12.69
CA ALA A 513 -5.71 -0.55 13.99
C ALA A 513 -4.63 -1.34 14.74
N LEU A 514 -3.86 -2.15 14.02
CA LEU A 514 -2.77 -2.93 14.58
C LEU A 514 -1.39 -2.32 14.31
N PRO A 515 -0.48 -2.35 15.30
CA PRO A 515 0.88 -1.81 15.20
C PRO A 515 1.81 -2.83 14.53
N THR A 516 1.46 -3.32 13.34
CA THR A 516 2.20 -4.39 12.62
C THR A 516 3.24 -3.84 11.64
N ASN A 517 3.22 -2.53 11.37
CA ASN A 517 4.13 -1.89 10.43
C ASN A 517 5.55 -1.73 11.00
N ARG A 518 6.55 -1.87 10.12
CA ARG A 518 7.95 -1.48 10.36
C ARG A 518 8.15 -0.07 9.83
N VAL A 519 8.53 0.87 10.69
CA VAL A 519 8.77 2.28 10.33
C VAL A 519 10.15 2.67 10.83
N THR A 520 11.12 2.78 9.93
CA THR A 520 12.54 2.95 10.26
C THR A 520 13.27 3.81 9.24
N ALA A 521 14.34 4.49 9.64
CA ALA A 521 15.21 5.29 8.79
C ALA A 521 14.50 6.37 7.96
N ASN A 522 13.34 6.86 8.41
CA ASN A 522 12.66 8.00 7.79
C ASN A 522 13.14 9.31 8.43
N ASP A 523 13.06 10.41 7.70
CA ASP A 523 13.46 11.72 8.18
C ASP A 523 12.27 12.65 8.30
N PHE A 524 12.04 13.16 9.51
CA PHE A 524 10.97 14.08 9.85
C PHE A 524 11.56 15.47 10.15
N VAL A 525 11.38 16.40 9.22
CA VAL A 525 12.04 17.71 9.22
C VAL A 525 10.99 18.81 9.14
N ALA A 526 11.08 19.83 9.98
CA ALA A 526 10.25 21.04 9.92
C ALA A 526 8.71 20.84 9.85
N ASN A 527 8.18 19.65 10.18
CA ASN A 527 6.75 19.44 10.25
C ASN A 527 6.18 20.12 11.52
N ASP A 528 4.99 20.70 11.44
CA ASP A 528 4.32 21.27 12.62
C ASP A 528 4.10 20.20 13.71
N ARG A 529 3.67 19.01 13.26
CA ARG A 529 3.65 17.78 14.07
C ARG A 529 4.29 16.65 13.29
N HIS A 530 5.41 16.12 13.77
CA HIS A 530 6.10 15.03 13.08
C HIS A 530 5.22 13.77 12.91
N ALA A 531 4.46 13.38 13.94
CA ALA A 531 3.50 12.29 13.80
C ALA A 531 2.30 12.39 14.74
N THR A 532 1.21 11.72 14.36
CA THR A 532 0.02 11.48 15.18
C THR A 532 -0.42 10.02 15.02
N ALA A 533 -1.24 9.52 15.94
CA ALA A 533 -1.79 8.17 15.86
C ALA A 533 -3.28 8.18 16.19
N GLY A 534 -4.02 7.24 15.59
CA GLY A 534 -5.37 6.87 16.01
C GLY A 534 -5.35 6.05 17.30
N HIS A 535 -6.53 5.60 17.71
CA HIS A 535 -6.67 4.69 18.86
C HIS A 535 -5.93 3.35 18.61
N GLY A 536 -5.78 2.56 19.67
CA GLY A 536 -5.08 1.27 19.62
C GLY A 536 -3.80 1.24 20.44
N PRO A 537 -3.01 0.17 20.32
CA PRO A 537 -1.87 -0.10 21.19
C PRO A 537 -0.65 0.77 20.82
N LEU A 538 0.40 0.66 21.64
CA LEU A 538 1.67 1.34 21.41
C LEU A 538 2.29 0.90 20.08
N ARG A 539 2.69 1.87 19.26
CA ARG A 539 3.44 1.66 18.02
C ARG A 539 4.91 1.90 18.29
N VAL A 540 5.75 0.88 18.05
CA VAL A 540 7.21 0.97 18.24
C VAL A 540 7.86 1.09 16.86
N TRP A 541 8.41 2.27 16.56
CA TRP A 541 9.00 2.63 15.27
C TRP A 541 10.53 2.60 15.36
N ALA A 542 11.07 1.40 15.30
CA ALA A 542 12.46 1.10 15.03
C ALA A 542 12.54 -0.38 14.68
N ASP A 543 13.62 -0.78 14.01
CA ASP A 543 13.87 -2.18 13.73
C ASP A 543 15.37 -2.47 13.82
N GLY A 544 15.76 -3.57 14.46
CA GLY A 544 17.18 -3.91 14.64
C GLY A 544 18.04 -2.89 15.43
N GLY A 545 17.42 -1.86 16.03
CA GLY A 545 18.14 -0.73 16.64
C GLY A 545 18.23 0.51 15.74
N ASP A 546 17.74 0.44 14.51
CA ASP A 546 17.66 1.55 13.57
C ASP A 546 16.27 2.22 13.68
N GLY A 547 16.26 3.41 14.27
CA GLY A 547 15.07 4.26 14.36
C GLY A 547 14.98 5.27 13.22
N ASN A 548 14.23 6.34 13.44
CA ASN A 548 14.00 7.42 12.49
C ASN A 548 14.73 8.69 12.94
N PHE A 549 14.98 9.60 12.01
CA PHE A 549 15.44 10.95 12.33
C PHE A 549 14.24 11.83 12.62
N TRP A 550 14.23 12.44 13.80
CA TRP A 550 13.20 13.38 14.20
C TRP A 550 13.87 14.69 14.54
N GLN A 551 13.72 15.71 13.70
CA GLN A 551 14.31 17.02 13.98
C GLN A 551 13.90 17.47 15.39
N GLY A 552 14.88 17.81 16.21
CA GLY A 552 14.70 18.30 17.58
C GLY A 552 14.39 17.24 18.65
N ALA A 553 14.27 15.96 18.31
CA ALA A 553 14.02 14.89 19.30
C ALA A 553 15.20 14.67 20.26
N THR A 554 16.39 15.03 19.81
CA THR A 554 17.67 14.78 20.48
C THR A 554 18.44 16.09 20.63
N SER A 555 19.35 16.12 21.60
CA SER A 555 20.20 17.28 21.87
C SER A 555 21.63 16.84 22.19
N PRO A 556 22.61 17.77 22.16
CA PRO A 556 24.02 17.41 22.43
C PRO A 556 24.22 16.80 23.82
N ALA A 557 23.30 17.09 24.74
CA ALA A 557 23.33 16.61 26.11
C ALA A 557 22.80 15.16 26.29
N ASP A 558 22.15 14.57 25.27
CA ASP A 558 21.70 13.18 25.32
C ASP A 558 22.83 12.17 25.02
N GLY A 559 23.97 12.65 24.51
CA GLY A 559 25.09 11.82 24.08
C GLY A 559 24.84 11.13 22.73
N THR A 560 25.87 10.43 22.24
CA THR A 560 25.82 9.65 21.00
C THR A 560 26.14 8.17 21.31
N PRO A 561 25.22 7.21 21.08
CA PRO A 561 23.84 7.40 20.61
C PRO A 561 22.93 8.03 21.68
N PRO A 562 21.75 8.56 21.31
CA PRO A 562 20.84 9.19 22.25
C PRO A 562 20.41 8.23 23.37
N GLY A 563 20.52 8.67 24.62
CA GLY A 563 20.22 7.82 25.78
C GLY A 563 18.74 7.59 26.09
N ARG A 564 17.80 8.14 25.29
CA ARG A 564 16.35 8.06 25.55
C ARG A 564 15.55 7.82 24.27
N ALA A 565 14.42 7.14 24.44
CA ALA A 565 13.39 7.04 23.40
C ALA A 565 12.73 8.40 23.14
N TYR A 566 12.22 8.59 21.94
CA TYR A 566 11.42 9.74 21.53
C TYR A 566 9.97 9.33 21.27
N SER A 567 9.00 10.15 21.67
CA SER A 567 7.59 9.94 21.33
C SER A 567 6.99 11.17 20.63
N PRO A 568 6.73 11.14 19.31
CA PRO A 568 6.12 12.27 18.60
C PRO A 568 4.66 12.53 19.02
N THR A 569 4.03 11.58 19.74
CA THR A 569 2.67 11.71 20.26
C THR A 569 2.62 12.22 21.70
N ASP A 570 3.73 12.16 22.44
CA ASP A 570 3.77 12.64 23.82
C ASP A 570 3.62 14.18 23.87
N PRO A 571 2.83 14.74 24.80
CA PRO A 571 2.56 16.17 24.85
C PRO A 571 3.81 17.06 25.01
N ILE A 572 4.89 16.55 25.58
CA ILE A 572 6.16 17.27 25.79
C ILE A 572 7.10 17.01 24.62
N ASP A 573 7.35 15.73 24.28
CA ASP A 573 8.32 15.36 23.23
C ASP A 573 7.95 15.96 21.87
N ARG A 574 6.67 15.96 21.50
CA ARG A 574 6.19 16.56 20.24
C ARG A 574 6.49 18.04 20.06
N ARG A 575 6.90 18.74 21.13
CA ARG A 575 7.22 20.17 21.14
C ARG A 575 8.70 20.45 21.23
N LEU A 576 9.56 19.43 21.25
CA LEU A 576 10.99 19.62 21.41
C LEU A 576 11.61 20.42 20.27
N HIS A 577 11.09 20.29 19.06
CA HIS A 577 11.58 21.02 17.88
C HIS A 577 11.00 22.43 17.75
N THR A 578 9.88 22.72 18.39
CA THR A 578 9.18 24.02 18.28
C THR A 578 9.29 24.89 19.53
N THR A 579 9.62 24.30 20.69
CA THR A 579 9.59 24.99 21.99
C THR A 579 10.91 24.81 22.75
N PRO A 580 11.75 25.86 22.88
CA PRO A 580 13.05 25.77 23.55
C PRO A 580 13.00 25.23 25.00
N GLY A 581 11.91 25.49 25.72
CA GLY A 581 11.72 25.01 27.10
C GLY A 581 11.35 23.53 27.22
N ALA A 582 10.89 22.88 26.14
CA ALA A 582 10.42 21.50 26.17
C ALA A 582 11.55 20.52 26.53
N ALA A 583 12.78 20.76 26.05
CA ALA A 583 13.93 19.91 26.37
C ALA A 583 14.27 19.89 27.87
N THR A 584 14.07 21.01 28.57
CA THR A 584 14.25 21.06 30.03
C THR A 584 13.13 20.31 30.76
N LEU A 585 11.89 20.45 30.28
CA LEU A 585 10.74 19.79 30.89
C LEU A 585 10.76 18.26 30.67
N ALA A 586 11.16 17.80 29.49
CA ALA A 586 11.28 16.38 29.14
C ALA A 586 12.24 15.61 30.06
N ARG A 587 13.20 16.31 30.67
CA ARG A 587 14.18 15.75 31.62
C ARG A 587 13.82 15.95 33.09
N ALA A 588 12.63 16.48 33.37
CA ALA A 588 12.20 16.70 34.74
C ALA A 588 11.89 15.34 35.42
N PRO A 589 12.42 15.05 36.62
CA PRO A 589 12.20 13.75 37.29
C PRO A 589 10.73 13.37 37.50
N ALA A 590 9.85 14.36 37.61
CA ALA A 590 8.41 14.14 37.72
C ALA A 590 7.78 13.63 36.41
N VAL A 591 8.29 14.08 35.26
CA VAL A 591 7.88 13.62 33.92
C VAL A 591 8.37 12.19 33.70
N ASP A 592 9.63 11.89 34.06
CA ASP A 592 10.17 10.52 34.00
C ASP A 592 9.37 9.53 34.86
N ALA A 593 8.98 9.95 36.07
CA ALA A 593 8.15 9.15 36.96
C ALA A 593 6.75 8.89 36.39
N LEU A 594 6.14 9.89 35.76
CA LEU A 594 4.83 9.76 35.10
C LEU A 594 4.91 8.84 33.87
N ALA A 595 5.92 9.02 33.02
CA ALA A 595 6.17 8.13 31.88
C ALA A 595 6.44 6.69 32.34
N GLY A 596 7.11 6.51 33.49
CA GLY A 596 7.26 5.20 34.15
C GLY A 596 5.92 4.56 34.51
N LEU A 597 5.00 5.34 35.09
CA LEU A 597 3.66 4.89 35.45
C LEU A 597 2.82 4.53 34.21
N GLU A 598 2.81 5.39 33.19
CA GLU A 598 2.11 5.15 31.92
C GLU A 598 2.64 3.91 31.20
N ARG A 599 3.94 3.61 31.31
CA ARG A 599 4.51 2.36 30.81
C ARG A 599 4.04 1.12 31.59
N SER A 600 3.58 1.27 32.82
CA SER A 600 3.15 0.14 33.65
C SER A 600 1.64 -0.14 33.60
N VAL A 601 0.83 0.81 33.13
CA VAL A 601 -0.64 0.73 33.13
C VAL A 601 -1.16 0.64 31.69
N SER A 602 -1.67 -0.53 31.30
CA SER A 602 -2.13 -0.84 29.92
C SER A 602 -3.09 0.21 29.35
N GLY A 603 -4.09 0.64 30.12
CA GLY A 603 -5.10 1.61 29.68
C GLY A 603 -4.62 3.06 29.53
N MET A 604 -3.38 3.38 29.92
CA MET A 604 -2.81 4.73 29.78
C MET A 604 -1.95 4.90 28.50
N ARG A 605 -1.79 3.84 27.69
CA ARG A 605 -0.90 3.81 26.52
C ARG A 605 -1.60 4.03 25.17
N SER A 606 -2.89 4.34 25.17
CA SER A 606 -3.70 4.32 23.96
C SER A 606 -3.27 5.39 22.94
N GLY A 607 -3.07 4.96 21.69
CA GLY A 607 -2.75 5.84 20.56
C GLY A 607 -1.39 6.52 20.62
N SER A 608 -0.36 5.81 21.09
CA SER A 608 1.01 6.35 21.22
C SER A 608 1.98 5.75 20.19
N ILE A 609 2.95 6.56 19.76
CA ILE A 609 4.10 6.17 18.95
C ILE A 609 5.35 6.37 19.80
N THR A 610 6.28 5.41 19.78
CA THR A 610 7.61 5.56 20.37
C THR A 610 8.68 5.07 19.41
N ASP A 611 9.74 5.86 19.29
CA ASP A 611 10.99 5.46 18.65
C ASP A 611 12.04 5.21 19.74
N PRO A 612 12.45 3.95 19.97
CA PRO A 612 13.42 3.61 21.01
C PRO A 612 14.87 4.00 20.65
N ALA A 613 15.17 4.29 19.39
CA ALA A 613 16.52 4.53 18.90
C ALA A 613 16.54 5.63 17.82
N PRO A 614 16.11 6.86 18.14
CA PRO A 614 16.10 7.95 17.18
C PRO A 614 17.52 8.23 16.66
N SER A 615 17.67 8.48 15.36
CA SER A 615 18.98 8.76 14.77
C SER A 615 19.47 10.17 15.12
N CYS A 616 20.78 10.35 15.14
CA CYS A 616 21.39 11.65 15.45
C CYS A 616 21.37 12.64 14.27
N GLU A 617 21.38 12.09 13.06
CA GLU A 617 21.48 12.80 11.79
C GLU A 617 20.39 12.24 10.85
N PRO A 618 19.98 13.00 9.82
CA PRO A 618 19.10 12.49 8.79
C PRO A 618 19.66 11.22 8.16
N ASN A 619 18.80 10.23 7.98
CA ASN A 619 19.13 8.95 7.36
C ASN A 619 19.22 9.05 5.84
N ASN A 620 18.60 10.08 5.24
CA ASN A 620 18.44 10.30 3.81
C ASN A 620 18.86 11.72 3.39
N PRO A 621 20.10 12.15 3.68
CA PRO A 621 20.55 13.52 3.41
C PRO A 621 20.47 13.89 1.92
N ASP A 622 20.70 12.95 1.01
CA ASP A 622 20.63 13.17 -0.44
C ASP A 622 19.21 13.45 -0.96
N LEU A 623 18.18 12.87 -0.32
CA LEU A 623 16.79 13.14 -0.63
C LEU A 623 16.38 14.48 -0.01
N LEU A 624 16.74 14.69 1.25
CA LEU A 624 16.44 15.91 1.99
C LEU A 624 17.04 17.16 1.31
N ALA A 625 18.27 17.05 0.78
CA ALA A 625 18.95 18.14 0.06
C ALA A 625 18.23 18.61 -1.21
N ARG A 626 17.27 17.83 -1.73
CA ARG A 626 16.44 18.20 -2.89
C ARG A 626 15.23 19.04 -2.50
N THR A 627 14.92 19.12 -1.20
CA THR A 627 13.77 19.85 -0.67
C THR A 627 14.14 21.29 -0.32
N ALA A 628 13.13 22.17 -0.27
CA ALA A 628 13.29 23.53 0.27
C ALA A 628 13.58 23.54 1.79
N TRP A 629 13.47 22.40 2.46
CA TRP A 629 13.55 22.24 3.91
C TRP A 629 14.90 21.72 4.41
N ALA A 630 15.87 21.52 3.51
CA ALA A 630 17.19 20.96 3.85
C ALA A 630 17.92 21.76 4.94
N ASP A 631 17.88 23.09 4.85
CA ASP A 631 18.57 23.99 5.79
C ASP A 631 17.93 24.04 7.19
N GLU A 632 16.71 23.51 7.34
CA GLU A 632 16.03 23.42 8.64
C GLU A 632 16.47 22.19 9.44
N ALA A 633 17.14 21.21 8.81
CA ALA A 633 17.58 20.01 9.49
C ALA A 633 18.82 20.27 10.34
N VAL A 634 18.70 19.94 11.63
CA VAL A 634 19.76 20.13 12.64
C VAL A 634 20.07 18.78 13.28
N ALA A 635 21.34 18.38 13.25
CA ALA A 635 21.83 17.17 13.88
C ALA A 635 21.87 17.28 15.42
N CYS A 636 22.05 16.15 16.10
CA CYS A 636 22.19 16.08 17.56
C CYS A 636 23.18 17.07 18.16
N ASP A 637 24.30 17.35 17.49
CA ASP A 637 25.35 18.23 17.98
C ASP A 637 25.07 19.72 17.75
N GLY A 638 23.93 20.05 17.13
CA GLY A 638 23.50 21.40 16.81
C GLY A 638 24.07 21.93 15.50
N THR A 639 24.76 21.10 14.71
CA THR A 639 25.21 21.47 13.36
C THR A 639 24.05 21.41 12.37
N ALA A 640 24.04 22.37 11.44
CA ALA A 640 23.16 22.30 10.28
C ALA A 640 23.67 21.18 9.36
N VAL A 641 22.77 20.34 8.86
CA VAL A 641 23.14 19.16 8.07
C VAL A 641 23.69 19.55 6.68
N THR A 642 23.53 20.80 6.26
CA THR A 642 23.97 21.31 4.95
C THR A 642 25.41 21.83 4.90
N GLU A 643 26.17 21.79 6.00
CA GLU A 643 27.62 22.07 5.95
C GLU A 643 28.44 20.76 5.89
N PRO A 644 29.17 20.48 4.78
CA PRO A 644 30.05 19.32 4.67
C PRO A 644 31.32 19.39 5.54
#